data_AF-M7TM27-F1
#
_entry.id   AF-M7TM27-F1
#
_cell.length_a   1.000
_cell.length_b   1.000
_cell.length_c   1.000
_cell.angle_alpha   90.00
_cell.angle_beta   90.00
_cell.angle_gamma   90.00
#
_symmetry.space_group_name_H-M   'P 1'
#
loop_
_entity.id
_entity.type
_entity.pdbx_description
1 polymer ?
#
loop_
_entity_poly.entity_id
_entity_poly.type
_entity_poly.pdbx_seq_one_letter_code
_entity_poly.pdbx_strand_id
1 'polypeptide(L)'
;MFSSIATAPAKQSVSDTITVLSGRLSSATLLEDRRAAILGLRSFAKEYPASVSSGALRSLIGSLSNDGEDVDTVKVVLETLLMLFNPNQESPEASEEIALWLADEFTQRQENITLLLDFLETNDFYSRLYSLQLLSAIHSARTDRTEDCIVAAPLGIPRLVAILDDPREAVRNEALTLLTYLTPSSPLIQKSVAFQSAFEKLAFSHYADMPIKAEALNTCADIIRGWMFEDLDGVDDFLGEGSNINTLAETVVRHPPHSTLVRGLSSMLLGREKYVDSLSKLRSHELMRNFEVTPQKLDGSGELPEVFFDATFVDFFKDNYNRLLRAIDRDPGMEISVVTNGVQKGISREMVDSLRARLEEKEQALQEVVDEKTSLHAKLGHEQNELRKSQETYAAEIARIKSVNDALQRHHEEDVKRIESQHRAREEAHQRQLDALKKEAAKSAEAIHAEHRNKEAELQRQLDYLRKTAETEKERAQRRFEGERADLKATIARLEAAEAETARVQRRTEAEKADLQAHLSRLEVDLMKANKAGKVNKENAEALQVTLDENATKLSAAESKAKAAEEQTSELETQLTQRDDELNKTRKEIKKKEEEKAATQTELDDLLMVFGDLEEKVEKYKQRLRDLNQTISDDEDDEDEEDDDEEDDEVD
;
A
#
# COMPACT_ATOMS: atom_id res chain seq x y z
N MET A 1 7.03 -26.03 30.77
CA MET A 1 7.80 -24.77 30.82
C MET A 1 7.22 -23.85 29.76
N PHE A 2 6.81 -22.63 30.11
CA PHE A 2 6.46 -21.61 29.12
C PHE A 2 7.48 -20.48 29.24
N SER A 3 8.40 -20.38 28.28
CA SER A 3 9.37 -19.28 28.24
C SER A 3 8.76 -18.10 27.51
N SER A 4 8.64 -16.96 28.18
CA SER A 4 8.12 -15.74 27.56
C SER A 4 9.19 -15.16 26.62
N ILE A 5 8.93 -15.19 25.31
CA ILE A 5 9.77 -14.50 24.32
C ILE A 5 9.41 -13.01 24.37
N ALA A 6 9.93 -12.33 25.38
CA ALA A 6 9.88 -10.88 25.52
C ALA A 6 11.00 -10.23 24.66
N THR A 7 10.95 -10.42 23.35
CA THR A 7 11.75 -9.61 22.42
C THR A 7 11.28 -8.16 22.51
N ALA A 8 12.17 -7.26 22.93
CA ALA A 8 11.91 -5.83 22.86
C ALA A 8 11.56 -5.44 21.39
N PRO A 9 10.61 -4.52 21.17
CA PRO A 9 10.24 -4.11 19.82
C PRO A 9 11.46 -3.54 19.09
N ALA A 10 11.57 -3.89 17.80
CA ALA A 10 12.63 -3.33 16.96
C ALA A 10 12.53 -1.80 16.93
N LYS A 11 13.68 -1.12 16.96
CA LYS A 11 13.73 0.34 16.77
C LYS A 11 13.22 0.64 15.36
N GLN A 12 12.04 1.23 15.24
CA GLN A 12 11.52 1.73 13.96
C GLN A 12 12.50 2.77 13.40
N SER A 13 12.67 2.81 12.08
CA SER A 13 13.42 3.90 11.46
C SER A 13 12.61 5.20 11.50
N VAL A 14 13.29 6.32 11.29
CA VAL A 14 12.61 7.62 11.17
C VAL A 14 11.69 7.63 9.94
N SER A 15 12.08 7.00 8.84
CA SER A 15 11.27 6.88 7.62
C SER A 15 10.00 6.04 7.85
N ASP A 16 10.08 4.91 8.58
CA ASP A 16 8.90 4.14 8.99
C ASP A 16 7.96 5.00 9.84
N THR A 17 8.53 5.78 10.77
CA THR A 17 7.78 6.64 11.71
C THR A 17 7.04 7.76 10.97
N ILE A 18 7.72 8.44 10.04
CA ILE A 18 7.11 9.46 9.17
C ILE A 18 6.01 8.83 8.30
N THR A 19 6.23 7.63 7.76
CA THR A 19 5.23 6.91 6.94
C THR A 19 3.98 6.56 7.76
N VAL A 20 4.14 6.05 9.00
CA VAL A 20 3.03 5.76 9.91
C VAL A 20 2.28 7.03 10.32
N LEU A 21 2.97 8.13 10.60
CA LEU A 21 2.34 9.42 10.92
C LEU A 21 1.58 10.01 9.72
N SER A 22 2.17 9.93 8.52
CA SER A 22 1.54 10.36 7.26
C SER A 22 0.28 9.55 6.96
N GLY A 23 0.34 8.23 7.14
CA GLY A 23 -0.79 7.31 6.99
C GLY A 23 -1.88 7.51 8.05
N ARG A 24 -1.52 7.89 9.28
CA ARG A 24 -2.49 8.33 10.30
C ARG A 24 -3.17 9.64 9.88
N LEU A 25 -2.42 10.63 9.42
CA LEU A 25 -2.99 11.92 9.01
C LEU A 25 -4.00 11.79 7.87
N SER A 26 -3.75 10.90 6.90
CA SER A 26 -4.65 10.67 5.77
C SER A 26 -5.86 9.76 6.06
N SER A 27 -5.89 9.05 7.20
CA SER A 27 -6.94 8.08 7.54
C SER A 27 -7.69 8.34 8.86
N ALA A 28 -7.16 9.19 9.74
CA ALA A 28 -7.76 9.49 11.02
C ALA A 28 -9.03 10.35 10.88
N THR A 29 -10.14 9.83 11.38
CA THR A 29 -11.44 10.53 11.40
C THR A 29 -11.55 11.54 12.55
N LEU A 30 -10.86 11.30 13.67
CA LEU A 30 -10.83 12.20 14.83
C LEU A 30 -9.81 13.34 14.64
N LEU A 31 -10.21 14.56 14.98
CA LEU A 31 -9.35 15.75 14.90
C LEU A 31 -8.14 15.64 15.84
N GLU A 32 -8.31 15.09 17.05
CA GLU A 32 -7.20 14.89 17.99
C GLU A 32 -6.12 13.94 17.43
N ASP A 33 -6.51 12.87 16.73
CA ASP A 33 -5.59 11.95 16.06
C ASP A 33 -4.85 12.62 14.89
N ARG A 34 -5.54 13.44 14.09
CA ARG A 34 -4.91 14.26 13.04
C ARG A 34 -3.92 15.26 13.63
N ARG A 35 -4.35 16.06 14.62
CA ARG A 35 -3.50 17.04 15.31
C ARG A 35 -2.26 16.37 15.93
N ALA A 36 -2.42 15.20 16.56
CA ALA A 36 -1.30 14.42 17.09
C ALA A 36 -0.35 13.88 16.00
N ALA A 37 -0.87 13.45 14.85
CA ALA A 37 -0.04 13.05 13.71
C ALA A 37 0.75 14.22 13.12
N ILE A 38 0.12 15.40 12.95
CA ILE A 38 0.77 16.63 12.47
C ILE A 38 1.86 17.08 13.46
N LEU A 39 1.58 17.09 14.78
CA LEU A 39 2.59 17.40 15.81
C LEU A 39 3.81 16.47 15.75
N GLY A 40 3.59 15.18 15.44
CA GLY A 40 4.67 14.23 15.15
C GLY A 40 5.48 14.63 13.91
N LEU A 41 4.82 14.84 12.77
CA LEU A 41 5.46 15.23 11.50
C LEU A 41 6.25 16.54 11.62
N ARG A 42 5.72 17.52 12.38
CA ARG A 42 6.39 18.80 12.69
C ARG A 42 7.75 18.62 13.35
N SER A 43 7.92 17.58 14.18
CA SER A 43 9.21 17.30 14.82
C SER A 43 10.27 16.80 13.83
N PHE A 44 9.87 16.19 12.72
CA PHE A 44 10.78 15.71 11.67
C PHE A 44 10.96 16.71 10.52
N ALA A 45 10.05 17.67 10.33
CA ALA A 45 9.99 18.54 9.15
C ALA A 45 11.30 19.28 8.80
N LYS A 46 12.12 19.66 9.79
CA LYS A 46 13.43 20.31 9.54
C LYS A 46 14.60 19.36 9.31
N GLU A 47 14.54 18.15 9.84
CA GLU A 47 15.63 17.17 9.79
C GLU A 47 15.45 16.18 8.63
N TYR A 48 14.21 15.89 8.27
CA TYR A 48 13.80 14.97 7.20
C TYR A 48 12.74 15.61 6.27
N PRO A 49 13.04 16.79 5.67
CA PRO A 49 12.10 17.54 4.86
C PRO A 49 11.61 16.79 3.61
N ALA A 50 12.45 15.99 2.94
CA ALA A 50 12.05 15.27 1.73
C ALA A 50 11.11 14.11 2.07
N SER A 51 11.42 13.35 3.13
CA SER A 51 10.58 12.27 3.65
C SER A 51 9.21 12.77 4.11
N VAL A 52 9.15 13.88 4.88
CA VAL A 52 7.88 14.47 5.32
C VAL A 52 7.11 15.09 4.15
N SER A 53 7.77 15.80 3.23
CA SER A 53 7.12 16.39 2.05
C SER A 53 6.46 15.32 1.18
N SER A 54 7.21 14.28 0.82
CA SER A 54 6.74 13.17 -0.03
C SER A 54 5.57 12.40 0.61
N GLY A 55 5.66 12.10 1.91
CA GLY A 55 4.64 11.33 2.63
C GLY A 55 3.39 12.12 3.02
N ALA A 56 3.53 13.39 3.42
CA ALA A 56 2.48 14.11 4.15
C ALA A 56 1.92 15.37 3.48
N LEU A 57 2.58 15.99 2.49
CA LEU A 57 2.22 17.34 2.02
C LEU A 57 0.73 17.47 1.64
N ARG A 58 0.21 16.55 0.83
CA ARG A 58 -1.20 16.57 0.39
C ARG A 58 -2.17 16.42 1.55
N SER A 59 -1.81 15.64 2.57
CA SER A 59 -2.59 15.46 3.80
C SER A 59 -2.51 16.70 4.70
N LEU A 60 -1.38 17.41 4.74
CA LEU A 60 -1.22 18.67 5.46
C LEU A 60 -2.05 19.79 4.79
N ILE A 61 -1.96 19.95 3.47
CA ILE A 61 -2.81 20.90 2.71
C ILE A 61 -4.29 20.55 2.88
N GLY A 62 -4.64 19.26 2.80
CA GLY A 62 -6.00 18.79 3.08
C GLY A 62 -6.47 19.05 4.51
N SER A 63 -5.56 19.07 5.50
CA SER A 63 -5.90 19.41 6.90
C SER A 63 -6.27 20.88 7.05
N LEU A 64 -5.63 21.80 6.30
CA LEU A 64 -6.06 23.21 6.29
C LEU A 64 -7.51 23.38 5.80
N SER A 65 -7.94 22.57 4.83
CA SER A 65 -9.31 22.63 4.31
C SER A 65 -10.33 21.93 5.21
N ASN A 66 -9.98 20.78 5.80
CA ASN A 66 -10.89 19.98 6.62
C ASN A 66 -11.00 20.44 8.09
N ASP A 67 -9.91 20.95 8.65
CA ASP A 67 -9.79 21.37 10.07
C ASP A 67 -9.65 22.89 10.22
N GLY A 68 -10.02 23.66 9.18
CA GLY A 68 -9.81 25.12 9.08
C GLY A 68 -10.49 25.97 10.17
N GLU A 69 -11.51 25.43 10.87
CA GLU A 69 -12.15 26.09 12.02
C GLU A 69 -11.30 25.99 13.31
N ASP A 70 -10.39 25.01 13.39
CA ASP A 70 -9.61 24.72 14.59
C ASP A 70 -8.22 25.39 14.54
N VAL A 71 -8.16 26.60 15.09
CA VAL A 71 -6.96 27.47 15.12
C VAL A 71 -5.69 26.75 15.61
N ASP A 72 -5.80 25.86 16.59
CA ASP A 72 -4.65 25.06 17.07
C ASP A 72 -4.09 24.14 15.97
N THR A 73 -4.95 23.41 15.25
CA THR A 73 -4.51 22.51 14.18
C THR A 73 -4.02 23.32 12.98
N VAL A 74 -4.76 24.36 12.56
CA VAL A 74 -4.35 25.28 11.47
C VAL A 74 -2.95 25.84 11.74
N LYS A 75 -2.70 26.37 12.94
CA LYS A 75 -1.39 26.86 13.37
C LYS A 75 -0.30 25.80 13.22
N VAL A 76 -0.50 24.61 13.77
CA VAL A 76 0.53 23.55 13.75
C VAL A 76 0.78 23.05 12.31
N VAL A 77 -0.24 23.00 11.45
CA VAL A 77 -0.09 22.67 10.03
C VAL A 77 0.71 23.74 9.29
N LEU A 78 0.35 25.03 9.45
CA LEU A 78 1.07 26.14 8.82
C LEU A 78 2.54 26.22 9.32
N GLU A 79 2.79 26.05 10.61
CA GLU A 79 4.17 25.93 11.15
C GLU A 79 4.92 24.76 10.51
N THR A 80 4.28 23.60 10.32
CA THR A 80 4.90 22.42 9.70
C THR A 80 5.27 22.71 8.24
N LEU A 81 4.37 23.32 7.48
CA LEU A 81 4.61 23.69 6.07
C LEU A 81 5.74 24.71 5.94
N LEU A 82 5.77 25.74 6.80
CA LEU A 82 6.86 26.71 6.85
C LEU A 82 8.22 26.07 7.21
N MET A 83 8.23 25.02 8.03
CA MET A 83 9.46 24.25 8.31
C MET A 83 9.93 23.40 7.13
N LEU A 84 9.04 22.93 6.25
CA LEU A 84 9.42 22.23 5.02
C LEU A 84 9.99 23.20 3.96
N PHE A 85 9.47 24.42 3.88
CA PHE A 85 10.07 25.50 3.08
C PHE A 85 11.41 26.00 3.66
N ASN A 86 11.65 25.84 4.96
CA ASN A 86 12.85 26.32 5.67
C ASN A 86 13.53 25.19 6.49
N PRO A 87 14.06 24.15 5.80
CA PRO A 87 14.70 23.00 6.44
C PRO A 87 16.01 23.37 7.16
N ASN A 88 16.56 22.45 7.95
CA ASN A 88 17.91 22.63 8.48
C ASN A 88 18.93 22.45 7.35
N GLN A 89 19.87 23.40 7.18
CA GLN A 89 20.95 23.32 6.19
C GLN A 89 21.92 22.16 6.45
N GLU A 90 21.94 21.61 7.68
CA GLU A 90 22.72 20.41 8.03
C GLU A 90 21.97 19.09 7.74
N SER A 91 20.70 19.14 7.29
CA SER A 91 19.94 17.92 6.94
C SER A 91 20.49 17.28 5.66
N PRO A 92 20.70 15.94 5.63
CA PRO A 92 21.08 15.23 4.41
C PRO A 92 19.94 15.15 3.38
N GLU A 93 18.73 15.55 3.74
CA GLU A 93 17.57 15.64 2.84
C GLU A 93 17.30 17.08 2.35
N ALA A 94 18.00 18.11 2.83
CA ALA A 94 17.73 19.48 2.42
C ALA A 94 18.15 19.76 0.96
N SER A 95 17.23 20.31 0.17
CA SER A 95 17.44 20.71 -1.22
C SER A 95 16.53 21.89 -1.60
N GLU A 96 17.00 22.81 -2.42
CA GLU A 96 16.19 23.90 -3.01
C GLU A 96 15.04 23.35 -3.87
N GLU A 97 15.19 22.15 -4.43
CA GLU A 97 14.15 21.45 -5.18
C GLU A 97 12.90 21.16 -4.33
N ILE A 98 13.03 21.07 -3.00
CA ILE A 98 11.89 20.89 -2.09
C ILE A 98 11.00 22.12 -2.13
N ALA A 99 11.55 23.33 -2.01
CA ALA A 99 10.76 24.57 -2.04
C ALA A 99 10.00 24.71 -3.38
N LEU A 100 10.65 24.35 -4.50
CA LEU A 100 10.01 24.30 -5.81
C LEU A 100 8.86 23.27 -5.87
N TRP A 101 9.07 22.05 -5.34
CA TRP A 101 8.06 20.99 -5.33
C TRP A 101 6.87 21.30 -4.41
N LEU A 102 7.12 21.87 -3.23
CA LEU A 102 6.09 22.37 -2.32
C LEU A 102 5.24 23.42 -3.03
N ALA A 103 5.88 24.43 -3.65
CA ALA A 103 5.20 25.51 -4.35
C ALA A 103 4.43 25.02 -5.60
N ASP A 104 4.93 24.01 -6.32
CA ASP A 104 4.21 23.35 -7.42
C ASP A 104 2.93 22.66 -6.93
N GLU A 105 2.97 21.88 -5.85
CA GLU A 105 1.77 21.21 -5.31
C GLU A 105 0.75 22.23 -4.76
N PHE A 106 1.21 23.32 -4.13
CA PHE A 106 0.35 24.44 -3.74
C PHE A 106 -0.32 25.08 -4.96
N THR A 107 0.46 25.52 -5.96
CA THR A 107 -0.05 26.26 -7.13
C THR A 107 -0.63 25.38 -8.25
N GLN A 108 -0.67 24.06 -8.06
CA GLN A 108 -1.41 23.14 -8.93
C GLN A 108 -2.93 23.31 -8.77
N ARG A 109 -3.42 23.75 -7.61
CA ARG A 109 -4.85 23.99 -7.36
C ARG A 109 -5.11 25.41 -6.88
N GLN A 110 -5.94 26.15 -7.62
CA GLN A 110 -6.42 27.49 -7.26
C GLN A 110 -7.03 27.55 -5.84
N GLU A 111 -7.70 26.48 -5.43
CA GLU A 111 -8.30 26.31 -4.10
C GLU A 111 -7.28 26.48 -2.97
N ASN A 112 -6.04 26.01 -3.13
CA ASN A 112 -5.01 26.08 -2.09
C ASN A 112 -4.59 27.52 -1.78
N ILE A 113 -4.35 28.32 -2.82
CA ILE A 113 -3.97 29.74 -2.68
C ILE A 113 -5.16 30.56 -2.20
N THR A 114 -6.38 30.23 -2.67
CA THR A 114 -7.62 30.87 -2.19
C THR A 114 -7.82 30.63 -0.69
N LEU A 115 -7.60 29.39 -0.22
CA LEU A 115 -7.67 29.01 1.20
C LEU A 115 -6.64 29.75 2.08
N LEU A 116 -5.41 29.96 1.59
CA LEU A 116 -4.43 30.78 2.31
C LEU A 116 -4.85 32.25 2.41
N LEU A 117 -5.54 32.78 1.40
CA LEU A 117 -6.16 34.11 1.43
C LEU A 117 -7.41 34.15 2.34
N ASP A 118 -8.16 33.04 2.47
CA ASP A 118 -9.31 32.93 3.38
C ASP A 118 -8.87 33.00 4.85
N PHE A 119 -7.74 32.39 5.21
CA PHE A 119 -7.16 32.53 6.55
C PHE A 119 -6.78 33.98 6.90
N LEU A 120 -6.55 34.85 5.91
CA LEU A 120 -6.28 36.27 6.16
C LEU A 120 -7.51 37.00 6.71
N GLU A 121 -8.73 36.57 6.38
CA GLU A 121 -9.95 37.18 6.94
C GLU A 121 -10.19 36.77 8.40
N THR A 122 -9.75 35.56 8.80
CA THR A 122 -9.86 35.10 10.20
C THR A 122 -9.14 36.05 11.16
N ASN A 123 -9.69 36.28 12.35
CA ASN A 123 -9.09 37.24 13.30
C ASN A 123 -7.91 36.68 14.11
N ASP A 124 -7.58 35.40 13.99
CA ASP A 124 -6.42 34.81 14.68
C ASP A 124 -5.10 35.42 14.20
N PHE A 125 -4.11 35.45 15.10
CA PHE A 125 -2.79 35.99 14.81
C PHE A 125 -1.93 35.03 14.00
N TYR A 126 -1.94 33.73 14.33
CA TYR A 126 -1.07 32.74 13.69
C TYR A 126 -1.59 32.35 12.30
N SER A 127 -2.90 32.24 12.15
CA SER A 127 -3.57 31.98 10.87
C SER A 127 -3.28 33.10 9.86
N ARG A 128 -3.38 34.38 10.26
CA ARG A 128 -2.95 35.50 9.41
C ARG A 128 -1.44 35.46 9.11
N LEU A 129 -0.60 35.48 10.16
CA LEU A 129 0.85 35.62 10.00
C LEU A 129 1.48 34.47 9.20
N TYR A 130 1.13 33.23 9.51
CA TYR A 130 1.74 32.07 8.86
C TYR A 130 1.19 31.83 7.46
N SER A 131 -0.05 32.24 7.14
CA SER A 131 -0.52 32.24 5.75
C SER A 131 0.18 33.29 4.89
N LEU A 132 0.46 34.49 5.43
CA LEU A 132 1.30 35.49 4.73
C LEU A 132 2.72 34.95 4.49
N GLN A 133 3.38 34.41 5.52
CA GLN A 133 4.73 33.83 5.40
C GLN A 133 4.77 32.66 4.40
N LEU A 134 3.71 31.85 4.36
CA LEU A 134 3.62 30.73 3.43
C LEU A 134 3.36 31.20 2.01
N LEU A 135 2.53 32.24 1.81
CA LEU A 135 2.38 32.90 0.50
C LEU A 135 3.71 33.52 0.03
N SER A 136 4.47 34.19 0.90
CA SER A 136 5.82 34.70 0.61
C SER A 136 6.80 33.59 0.19
N ALA A 137 6.75 32.43 0.86
CA ALA A 137 7.61 31.28 0.56
C ALA A 137 7.21 30.53 -0.73
N ILE A 138 5.91 30.42 -1.03
CA ILE A 138 5.42 29.87 -2.30
C ILE A 138 5.79 30.83 -3.45
N HIS A 139 5.60 32.14 -3.25
CA HIS A 139 5.93 33.19 -4.23
C HIS A 139 7.41 33.21 -4.59
N SER A 140 8.31 33.17 -3.60
CA SER A 140 9.75 33.19 -3.86
C SER A 140 10.27 31.96 -4.61
N ALA A 141 9.56 30.83 -4.54
CA ALA A 141 9.85 29.62 -5.31
C ALA A 141 9.17 29.58 -6.69
N ARG A 142 7.98 30.19 -6.84
CA ARG A 142 7.14 30.13 -8.05
C ARG A 142 6.40 31.46 -8.31
N THR A 143 7.14 32.52 -8.63
CA THR A 143 6.62 33.90 -8.82
C THR A 143 5.36 33.97 -9.69
N ASP A 144 5.51 33.74 -10.99
CA ASP A 144 4.50 34.00 -12.02
C ASP A 144 3.22 33.20 -11.74
N ARG A 145 3.41 31.95 -11.31
CA ARG A 145 2.35 31.00 -11.00
C ARG A 145 1.59 31.35 -9.72
N THR A 146 2.26 31.96 -8.75
CA THR A 146 1.64 32.42 -7.49
C THR A 146 0.88 33.72 -7.71
N GLU A 147 1.45 34.64 -8.50
CA GLU A 147 0.78 35.87 -8.94
C GLU A 147 -0.50 35.56 -9.73
N ASP A 148 -0.45 34.67 -10.72
CA ASP A 148 -1.63 34.17 -11.45
C ASP A 148 -2.73 33.69 -10.48
N CYS A 149 -2.36 32.88 -9.48
CA CYS A 149 -3.32 32.36 -8.51
C CYS A 149 -3.89 33.43 -7.57
N ILE A 150 -3.11 34.44 -7.19
CA ILE A 150 -3.57 35.57 -6.35
C ILE A 150 -4.48 36.51 -7.15
N VAL A 151 -4.18 36.74 -8.43
CA VAL A 151 -5.01 37.54 -9.35
C VAL A 151 -6.34 36.81 -9.68
N ALA A 152 -6.30 35.49 -9.83
CA ALA A 152 -7.50 34.67 -10.09
C ALA A 152 -8.37 34.43 -8.84
N ALA A 153 -7.83 34.61 -7.63
CA ALA A 153 -8.57 34.44 -6.38
C ALA A 153 -9.60 35.57 -6.19
N PRO A 154 -10.84 35.26 -5.74
CA PRO A 154 -11.85 36.29 -5.44
C PRO A 154 -11.30 37.34 -4.47
N LEU A 155 -11.22 38.59 -4.95
CA LEU A 155 -10.66 39.74 -4.20
C LEU A 155 -9.24 39.52 -3.65
N GLY A 156 -8.41 38.66 -4.25
CA GLY A 156 -7.12 38.25 -3.68
C GLY A 156 -6.18 39.39 -3.29
N ILE A 157 -5.94 40.34 -4.19
CA ILE A 157 -5.13 41.54 -3.91
C ILE A 157 -5.84 42.50 -2.91
N PRO A 158 -7.15 42.84 -3.05
CA PRO A 158 -7.89 43.56 -2.02
C PRO A 158 -7.75 42.99 -0.60
N ARG A 159 -7.74 41.67 -0.45
CA ARG A 159 -7.56 40.99 0.84
C ARG A 159 -6.18 41.28 1.42
N LEU A 160 -5.12 41.15 0.62
CA LEU A 160 -3.74 41.46 1.03
C LEU A 160 -3.59 42.93 1.48
N VAL A 161 -4.19 43.88 0.75
CA VAL A 161 -4.12 45.32 1.08
C VAL A 161 -5.00 45.69 2.28
N ALA A 162 -6.05 44.91 2.59
CA ALA A 162 -6.83 45.07 3.81
C ALA A 162 -6.05 44.68 5.08
N ILE A 163 -5.09 43.75 4.99
CA ILE A 163 -4.23 43.37 6.13
C ILE A 163 -3.29 44.49 6.58
N LEU A 164 -3.08 45.53 5.76
CA LEU A 164 -2.35 46.73 6.18
C LEU A 164 -3.06 47.52 7.30
N ASP A 165 -4.36 47.28 7.49
CA ASP A 165 -5.15 47.85 8.59
C ASP A 165 -5.13 46.96 9.88
N ASP A 166 -4.46 45.80 9.87
CA ASP A 166 -4.39 44.92 11.04
C ASP A 166 -3.71 45.63 12.23
N PRO A 167 -4.25 45.59 13.45
CA PRO A 167 -3.64 46.27 14.60
C PRO A 167 -2.25 45.72 14.98
N ARG A 168 -1.90 44.49 14.58
CA ARG A 168 -0.68 43.77 15.00
C ARG A 168 0.45 44.00 14.00
N GLU A 169 1.52 44.65 14.45
CA GLU A 169 2.65 45.07 13.61
C GLU A 169 3.27 43.92 12.81
N ALA A 170 3.52 42.76 13.43
CA ALA A 170 4.10 41.62 12.73
C ALA A 170 3.26 41.15 11.52
N VAL A 171 1.92 41.27 11.60
CA VAL A 171 1.02 40.88 10.49
C VAL A 171 1.07 41.93 9.38
N ARG A 172 1.04 43.23 9.72
CA ARG A 172 1.20 44.31 8.74
C ARG A 172 2.54 44.23 8.02
N ASN A 173 3.63 44.07 8.77
CA ASN A 173 4.99 44.08 8.23
C ASN A 173 5.20 42.91 7.26
N GLU A 174 4.67 41.71 7.57
CA GLU A 174 4.69 40.57 6.66
C GLU A 174 3.87 40.81 5.38
N ALA A 175 2.66 41.39 5.52
CA ALA A 175 1.84 41.76 4.35
C ALA A 175 2.51 42.83 3.47
N LEU A 176 3.25 43.77 4.05
CA LEU A 176 4.05 44.76 3.32
C LEU A 176 5.22 44.12 2.57
N THR A 177 5.93 43.18 3.19
CA THR A 177 7.00 42.40 2.55
C THR A 177 6.45 41.60 1.36
N LEU A 178 5.32 40.91 1.54
CA LEU A 178 4.65 40.17 0.46
C LEU A 178 4.20 41.08 -0.69
N LEU A 179 3.57 42.22 -0.39
CA LEU A 179 3.20 43.21 -1.42
C LEU A 179 4.44 43.80 -2.13
N THR A 180 5.57 43.96 -1.42
CA THR A 180 6.86 44.39 -2.00
C THR A 180 7.45 43.37 -2.97
N TYR A 181 7.15 42.08 -2.81
CA TYR A 181 7.59 41.03 -3.74
C TYR A 181 6.58 40.73 -4.86
N LEU A 182 5.29 41.01 -4.68
CA LEU A 182 4.24 40.81 -5.70
C LEU A 182 4.10 41.98 -6.68
N THR A 183 4.47 43.20 -6.29
CA THR A 183 4.28 44.40 -7.13
C THR A 183 5.32 44.61 -8.24
N PRO A 184 6.60 44.20 -8.15
CA PRO A 184 7.56 44.46 -9.23
C PRO A 184 7.25 43.75 -10.55
N SER A 185 6.68 42.55 -10.51
CA SER A 185 6.50 41.70 -11.70
C SER A 185 5.23 42.02 -12.51
N SER A 186 4.15 42.44 -11.85
CA SER A 186 2.82 42.51 -12.46
C SER A 186 2.15 43.89 -12.37
N PRO A 187 1.99 44.61 -13.50
CA PRO A 187 1.25 45.87 -13.56
C PRO A 187 -0.21 45.76 -13.08
N LEU A 188 -0.83 44.58 -13.18
CA LEU A 188 -2.18 44.35 -12.66
C LEU A 188 -2.20 44.34 -11.12
N ILE A 189 -1.18 43.78 -10.49
CA ILE A 189 -1.02 43.84 -9.03
C ILE A 189 -0.75 45.28 -8.59
N GLN A 190 0.15 45.99 -9.28
CA GLN A 190 0.39 47.41 -9.01
C GLN A 190 -0.91 48.24 -9.08
N LYS A 191 -1.77 48.01 -10.09
CA LYS A 191 -3.09 48.64 -10.20
C LYS A 191 -3.98 48.36 -9.00
N SER A 192 -4.18 47.10 -8.65
CA SER A 192 -5.04 46.80 -7.51
C SER A 192 -4.46 47.33 -6.18
N VAL A 193 -3.14 47.44 -6.02
CA VAL A 193 -2.53 47.99 -4.79
C VAL A 193 -2.66 49.52 -4.74
N ALA A 194 -2.39 50.23 -5.84
CA ALA A 194 -2.46 51.69 -5.89
C ALA A 194 -3.89 52.22 -5.64
N PHE A 195 -4.91 51.63 -6.26
CA PHE A 195 -6.33 52.02 -6.14
C PHE A 195 -6.99 51.70 -4.79
N GLN A 196 -6.24 51.26 -3.77
CA GLN A 196 -6.80 50.77 -2.49
C GLN A 196 -6.25 51.52 -1.27
N SER A 197 -5.91 52.80 -1.45
CA SER A 197 -5.33 53.66 -0.41
C SER A 197 -4.05 53.08 0.22
N ALA A 198 -3.35 52.14 -0.42
CA ALA A 198 -2.18 51.49 0.15
C ALA A 198 -1.09 52.51 0.54
N PHE A 199 -0.93 53.56 -0.27
CA PHE A 199 -0.03 54.69 0.03
C PHE A 199 -0.45 55.46 1.30
N GLU A 200 -1.76 55.68 1.49
CA GLU A 200 -2.30 56.36 2.68
C GLU A 200 -2.05 55.52 3.95
N LYS A 201 -2.38 54.22 3.89
CA LYS A 201 -2.13 53.25 4.97
C LYS A 201 -0.65 53.19 5.36
N LEU A 202 0.24 53.18 4.36
CA LEU A 202 1.69 53.14 4.58
C LEU A 202 2.26 54.43 5.17
N ALA A 203 1.92 55.59 4.61
CA ALA A 203 2.42 56.87 5.10
C ALA A 203 1.98 57.10 6.56
N PHE A 204 0.72 56.79 6.90
CA PHE A 204 0.10 57.09 8.20
C PHE A 204 0.24 55.97 9.25
N SER A 205 0.83 54.82 8.90
CA SER A 205 1.20 53.80 9.89
C SER A 205 2.23 54.35 10.89
N HIS A 206 1.77 54.67 12.11
CA HIS A 206 2.60 55.23 13.19
C HIS A 206 3.41 54.19 13.98
N TYR A 207 3.24 52.90 13.65
CA TYR A 207 3.79 51.76 14.41
C TYR A 207 4.32 50.69 13.44
N ALA A 208 5.37 51.02 12.69
CA ALA A 208 6.08 50.07 11.84
C ALA A 208 7.58 50.36 11.95
N ASP A 209 8.39 49.33 12.16
CA ASP A 209 9.85 49.45 12.26
C ASP A 209 10.44 50.19 11.05
N MET A 210 11.36 51.11 11.34
CA MET A 210 11.86 52.09 10.38
C MET A 210 12.50 51.49 9.12
N PRO A 211 13.24 50.36 9.15
CA PRO A 211 13.75 49.72 7.94
C PRO A 211 12.64 49.21 7.03
N ILE A 212 11.66 48.48 7.59
CA ILE A 212 10.55 47.89 6.83
C ILE A 212 9.64 48.99 6.30
N LYS A 213 9.36 50.04 7.10
CA LYS A 213 8.62 51.20 6.62
C LYS A 213 9.38 51.97 5.52
N ALA A 214 10.70 52.09 5.61
CA ALA A 214 11.51 52.71 4.56
C ALA A 214 11.54 51.85 3.27
N GLU A 215 11.62 50.53 3.39
CA GLU A 215 11.56 49.60 2.26
C GLU A 215 10.19 49.66 1.58
N ALA A 216 9.08 49.50 2.31
CA ALA A 216 7.74 49.59 1.74
C ALA A 216 7.40 50.98 1.17
N LEU A 217 7.95 52.07 1.74
CA LEU A 217 7.86 53.41 1.16
C LEU A 217 8.72 53.56 -0.11
N ASN A 218 9.89 52.92 -0.18
CA ASN A 218 10.69 52.84 -1.41
C ASN A 218 9.93 52.03 -2.48
N THR A 219 9.39 50.86 -2.15
CA THR A 219 8.54 50.07 -3.05
C THR A 219 7.36 50.90 -3.55
N CYS A 220 6.65 51.64 -2.69
CA CYS A 220 5.60 52.54 -3.15
C CYS A 220 6.10 53.67 -4.03
N ALA A 221 7.26 54.26 -3.72
CA ALA A 221 7.91 55.26 -4.56
C ALA A 221 8.49 54.70 -5.87
N ASP A 222 8.71 53.38 -5.95
CA ASP A 222 9.16 52.64 -7.13
C ASP A 222 7.97 52.21 -8.01
N ILE A 223 6.87 51.74 -7.41
CA ILE A 223 5.57 51.51 -8.05
C ILE A 223 5.08 52.83 -8.69
N ILE A 224 5.03 53.91 -7.91
CA ILE A 224 4.65 55.24 -8.41
C ILE A 224 5.61 55.70 -9.53
N ARG A 225 6.90 55.40 -9.45
CA ARG A 225 7.87 55.78 -10.50
C ARG A 225 7.73 54.95 -11.77
N GLY A 226 7.43 53.65 -11.66
CA GLY A 226 7.10 52.78 -12.79
C GLY A 226 5.81 53.25 -13.47
N TRP A 227 4.78 53.52 -12.68
CA TRP A 227 3.52 54.12 -13.14
C TRP A 227 3.72 55.42 -13.91
N MET A 228 4.47 56.35 -13.33
CA MET A 228 4.83 57.63 -13.95
C MET A 228 5.70 57.50 -15.23
N PHE A 229 6.07 56.29 -15.65
CA PHE A 229 6.84 56.04 -16.86
C PHE A 229 6.18 55.05 -17.84
N GLU A 230 5.33 54.15 -17.36
CA GLU A 230 4.73 53.06 -18.16
C GLU A 230 3.19 53.18 -18.33
N ASP A 231 2.48 53.90 -17.44
CA ASP A 231 1.02 54.05 -17.50
C ASP A 231 0.56 55.46 -17.06
N LEU A 232 0.45 56.36 -18.03
CA LEU A 232 0.03 57.74 -17.80
C LEU A 232 -1.46 57.86 -17.42
N ASP A 233 -2.32 56.99 -17.95
CA ASP A 233 -3.77 57.03 -17.68
C ASP A 233 -4.03 56.67 -16.21
N GLY A 234 -3.35 55.64 -15.68
CA GLY A 234 -3.43 55.26 -14.26
C GLY A 234 -2.91 56.33 -13.30
N VAL A 235 -1.98 57.19 -13.74
CA VAL A 235 -1.48 58.33 -12.95
C VAL A 235 -2.49 59.48 -12.94
N ASP A 236 -3.13 59.79 -14.06
CA ASP A 236 -4.18 60.82 -14.11
C ASP A 236 -5.44 60.38 -13.34
N ASP A 237 -5.80 59.09 -13.34
CA ASP A 237 -6.85 58.54 -12.45
C ASP A 237 -6.46 58.67 -10.96
N PHE A 238 -5.25 58.24 -10.57
CA PHE A 238 -4.77 58.32 -9.18
C PHE A 238 -4.69 59.76 -8.64
N LEU A 239 -4.32 60.72 -9.49
CA LEU A 239 -4.31 62.15 -9.15
C LEU A 239 -5.70 62.81 -9.28
N GLY A 240 -6.62 62.25 -10.06
CA GLY A 240 -7.99 62.72 -10.18
C GLY A 240 -8.80 62.55 -8.89
N GLU A 241 -8.46 61.54 -8.08
CA GLU A 241 -9.03 61.33 -6.75
C GLU A 241 -8.50 62.36 -5.73
N GLY A 242 -9.35 63.33 -5.37
CA GLY A 242 -9.02 64.40 -4.43
C GLY A 242 -8.66 63.94 -3.00
N SER A 243 -8.96 62.70 -2.61
CA SER A 243 -8.42 62.07 -1.39
C SER A 243 -6.90 61.96 -1.47
N ASN A 244 -6.40 61.32 -2.53
CA ASN A 244 -4.99 61.03 -2.73
C ASN A 244 -4.17 62.34 -2.73
N ILE A 245 -4.62 63.39 -3.46
CA ILE A 245 -3.97 64.71 -3.43
C ILE A 245 -3.89 65.30 -2.01
N ASN A 246 -4.97 65.26 -1.23
CA ASN A 246 -4.96 65.79 0.14
C ASN A 246 -4.00 65.01 1.06
N THR A 247 -4.00 63.68 0.94
CA THR A 247 -3.12 62.82 1.75
C THR A 247 -1.65 62.96 1.36
N LEU A 248 -1.34 63.13 0.07
CA LEU A 248 -0.01 63.48 -0.43
C LEU A 248 0.44 64.86 0.10
N ALA A 249 -0.45 65.85 0.13
CA ALA A 249 -0.18 67.19 0.66
C ALA A 249 0.05 67.18 2.19
N GLU A 250 -0.78 66.47 2.97
CA GLU A 250 -0.54 66.27 4.41
C GLU A 250 0.80 65.57 4.67
N THR A 251 1.14 64.56 3.87
CA THR A 251 2.42 63.86 3.95
C THR A 251 3.59 64.81 3.67
N VAL A 252 3.46 65.72 2.70
CA VAL A 252 4.46 66.79 2.45
C VAL A 252 4.60 67.73 3.65
N VAL A 253 3.51 68.09 4.32
CA VAL A 253 3.52 68.99 5.49
C VAL A 253 4.11 68.33 6.75
N ARG A 254 3.94 67.01 6.91
CA ARG A 254 4.40 66.25 8.10
C ARG A 254 5.88 65.88 8.06
N HIS A 255 6.53 65.87 6.90
CA HIS A 255 7.93 65.45 6.73
C HIS A 255 8.89 66.63 6.45
N PRO A 256 10.19 66.53 6.82
CA PRO A 256 11.15 67.60 6.54
C PRO A 256 11.33 67.88 5.03
N PRO A 257 11.53 69.14 4.62
CA PRO A 257 11.60 69.52 3.19
C PRO A 257 12.79 68.91 2.43
N HIS A 258 13.82 68.46 3.15
CA HIS A 258 14.98 67.77 2.57
C HIS A 258 14.80 66.24 2.46
N SER A 259 13.67 65.68 2.91
CA SER A 259 13.42 64.24 2.78
C SER A 259 13.19 63.84 1.32
N THR A 260 13.70 62.67 0.94
CA THR A 260 13.54 62.11 -0.42
C THR A 260 12.07 62.04 -0.83
N LEU A 261 11.20 61.72 0.13
CA LEU A 261 9.75 61.69 -0.03
C LEU A 261 9.17 63.07 -0.41
N VAL A 262 9.41 64.12 0.39
CA VAL A 262 8.93 65.48 0.09
C VAL A 262 9.49 65.99 -1.23
N ARG A 263 10.76 65.71 -1.53
CA ARG A 263 11.40 66.11 -2.79
C ARG A 263 10.79 65.41 -4.00
N GLY A 264 10.49 64.11 -3.90
CA GLY A 264 9.78 63.34 -4.92
C GLY A 264 8.36 63.86 -5.14
N LEU A 265 7.59 64.02 -4.05
CA LEU A 265 6.21 64.55 -4.09
C LEU A 265 6.14 65.97 -4.65
N SER A 266 7.09 66.84 -4.32
CA SER A 266 7.17 68.21 -4.88
C SER A 266 7.52 68.19 -6.37
N SER A 267 8.40 67.27 -6.80
CA SER A 267 8.72 67.06 -8.22
C SER A 267 7.52 66.51 -9.01
N MET A 268 6.71 65.65 -8.38
CA MET A 268 5.50 65.04 -8.95
C MET A 268 4.37 66.08 -9.12
N LEU A 269 4.06 66.86 -8.08
CA LEU A 269 2.95 67.82 -8.08
C LEU A 269 3.17 69.01 -9.03
N LEU A 270 4.41 69.52 -9.12
CA LEU A 270 4.74 70.65 -10.01
C LEU A 270 5.21 70.18 -11.39
N GLY A 271 6.08 69.18 -11.47
CA GLY A 271 6.86 68.88 -12.67
C GLY A 271 7.91 69.96 -12.95
N ARG A 272 9.17 69.55 -13.20
CA ARG A 272 10.28 70.48 -13.45
C ARG A 272 9.98 71.47 -14.59
N GLU A 273 9.32 71.01 -15.64
CA GLU A 273 8.96 71.85 -16.77
C GLU A 273 7.87 72.87 -16.43
N LYS A 274 6.75 72.48 -15.81
CA LYS A 274 5.68 73.43 -15.45
C LYS A 274 6.15 74.46 -14.42
N TYR A 275 7.08 74.12 -13.52
CA TYR A 275 7.72 75.07 -12.61
C TYR A 275 8.55 76.12 -13.34
N VAL A 276 9.48 75.69 -14.21
CA VAL A 276 10.34 76.58 -15.01
C VAL A 276 9.52 77.44 -15.97
N ASP A 277 8.52 76.85 -16.62
CA ASP A 277 7.57 77.52 -17.50
C ASP A 277 6.72 78.55 -16.75
N SER A 278 6.17 78.23 -15.57
CA SER A 278 5.39 79.17 -14.77
C SER A 278 6.21 80.38 -14.31
N LEU A 279 7.46 80.16 -13.85
CA LEU A 279 8.37 81.26 -13.52
C LEU A 279 8.71 82.10 -14.76
N SER A 280 8.96 81.46 -15.90
CA SER A 280 9.29 82.14 -17.15
C SER A 280 8.11 82.95 -17.70
N LYS A 281 6.89 82.41 -17.61
CA LYS A 281 5.63 83.09 -17.94
C LYS A 281 5.38 84.27 -17.02
N LEU A 282 5.56 84.11 -15.69
CA LEU A 282 5.45 85.22 -14.75
C LEU A 282 6.46 86.34 -15.08
N ARG A 283 7.75 86.00 -15.28
CA ARG A 283 8.79 87.00 -15.64
C ARG A 283 8.54 87.70 -16.99
N SER A 284 7.95 87.01 -17.96
CA SER A 284 7.66 87.57 -19.29
C SER A 284 6.31 88.30 -19.37
N HIS A 285 5.43 88.09 -18.39
CA HIS A 285 4.13 88.77 -18.29
C HIS A 285 4.28 90.28 -18.29
N GLU A 286 3.39 90.99 -18.98
CA GLU A 286 3.56 92.41 -19.26
C GLU A 286 3.64 93.28 -18.01
N LEU A 287 2.75 93.06 -17.03
CA LEU A 287 2.74 93.78 -15.76
C LEU A 287 4.01 93.55 -14.91
N MET A 288 4.67 92.41 -15.08
CA MET A 288 5.88 92.01 -14.33
C MET A 288 7.16 92.50 -15.03
N ARG A 289 7.22 92.36 -16.35
CA ARG A 289 8.33 92.80 -17.20
C ARG A 289 8.40 94.33 -17.28
N ASN A 290 7.30 94.97 -17.69
CA ASN A 290 7.25 96.40 -17.98
C ASN A 290 7.06 97.29 -16.72
N PHE A 291 7.03 96.71 -15.51
CA PHE A 291 6.65 97.38 -14.26
C PHE A 291 7.33 98.74 -13.97
N GLU A 292 8.58 98.91 -14.41
CA GLU A 292 9.38 100.15 -14.28
C GLU A 292 8.88 101.29 -15.19
N VAL A 293 8.05 100.97 -16.18
CA VAL A 293 7.55 101.86 -17.25
C VAL A 293 6.01 101.96 -17.21
N THR A 294 5.31 100.94 -16.71
CA THR A 294 3.86 100.95 -16.47
C THR A 294 3.49 102.03 -15.43
N PRO A 295 2.52 102.92 -15.70
CA PRO A 295 2.10 103.93 -14.72
C PRO A 295 1.49 103.30 -13.44
N GLN A 296 2.22 103.37 -12.32
CA GLN A 296 1.78 102.88 -11.01
C GLN A 296 0.93 103.91 -10.23
N LYS A 297 0.32 104.86 -10.94
CA LYS A 297 -0.52 105.93 -10.37
C LYS A 297 -1.72 106.13 -11.28
N LEU A 298 -2.86 106.48 -10.66
CA LEU A 298 -4.11 106.88 -11.30
C LEU A 298 -3.84 107.70 -12.57
N ASP A 299 -4.44 107.30 -13.68
CA ASP A 299 -4.46 108.13 -14.88
C ASP A 299 -5.55 109.22 -14.79
N GLY A 300 -5.74 109.97 -15.87
CA GLY A 300 -6.72 111.07 -15.91
C GLY A 300 -8.19 110.65 -15.83
N SER A 301 -8.51 109.35 -15.85
CA SER A 301 -9.89 108.82 -15.72
C SER A 301 -10.33 108.67 -14.25
N GLY A 302 -9.37 108.47 -13.33
CA GLY A 302 -9.64 108.19 -11.92
C GLY A 302 -9.80 106.71 -11.56
N GLU A 303 -9.66 105.79 -12.51
CA GLU A 303 -9.57 104.36 -12.23
C GLU A 303 -8.11 103.94 -11.96
N LEU A 304 -7.92 102.99 -11.02
CA LEU A 304 -6.62 102.36 -10.79
C LEU A 304 -6.40 101.26 -11.85
N PRO A 305 -5.21 101.16 -12.45
CA PRO A 305 -4.86 99.96 -13.21
C PRO A 305 -4.91 98.72 -12.28
N GLU A 306 -5.23 97.55 -12.83
CA GLU A 306 -5.20 96.27 -12.08
C GLU A 306 -3.76 95.82 -11.79
N VAL A 307 -3.08 96.54 -10.88
CA VAL A 307 -1.73 96.25 -10.43
C VAL A 307 -1.79 95.16 -9.35
N PHE A 308 -1.89 93.90 -9.79
CA PHE A 308 -1.92 92.71 -8.93
C PHE A 308 -0.64 92.48 -8.08
N PHE A 309 0.46 93.19 -8.35
CA PHE A 309 1.75 93.02 -7.69
C PHE A 309 2.32 94.36 -7.26
N ASP A 310 2.63 94.53 -5.97
CA ASP A 310 3.30 95.74 -5.48
C ASP A 310 4.80 95.79 -5.87
N ALA A 311 5.40 96.98 -5.74
CA ALA A 311 6.78 97.20 -6.12
C ALA A 311 7.80 96.38 -5.31
N THR A 312 7.51 96.11 -4.03
CA THR A 312 8.39 95.31 -3.17
C THR A 312 8.40 93.85 -3.62
N PHE A 313 7.24 93.30 -4.00
CA PHE A 313 7.17 91.97 -4.61
C PHE A 313 7.87 91.92 -5.97
N VAL A 314 7.65 92.92 -6.84
CA VAL A 314 8.23 92.95 -8.18
C VAL A 314 9.75 93.03 -8.16
N ASP A 315 10.32 93.94 -7.37
CA ASP A 315 11.77 94.11 -7.26
C ASP A 315 12.40 92.86 -6.64
N PHE A 316 11.78 92.31 -5.57
CA PHE A 316 12.19 91.04 -4.97
C PHE A 316 12.21 89.89 -5.98
N PHE A 317 11.17 89.73 -6.79
CA PHE A 317 11.08 88.65 -7.78
C PHE A 317 12.10 88.83 -8.91
N LYS A 318 12.35 90.06 -9.37
CA LYS A 318 13.36 90.37 -10.40
C LYS A 318 14.77 90.03 -9.91
N ASP A 319 15.14 90.52 -8.72
CA ASP A 319 16.45 90.31 -8.12
C ASP A 319 16.71 88.82 -7.82
N ASN A 320 15.69 88.10 -7.32
CA ASN A 320 15.84 86.70 -6.91
C ASN A 320 15.48 85.68 -8.00
N TYR A 321 15.08 86.10 -9.21
CA TYR A 321 14.61 85.17 -10.26
C TYR A 321 15.58 84.01 -10.53
N ASN A 322 16.88 84.30 -10.65
CA ASN A 322 17.88 83.27 -10.95
C ASN A 322 18.10 82.30 -9.77
N ARG A 323 17.85 82.74 -8.54
CA ARG A 323 17.88 81.92 -7.32
C ARG A 323 16.63 81.04 -7.24
N LEU A 324 15.46 81.62 -7.47
CA LEU A 324 14.17 80.91 -7.54
C LEU A 324 14.21 79.82 -8.61
N LEU A 325 14.62 80.16 -9.84
CA LEU A 325 14.76 79.21 -10.95
C LEU A 325 15.69 78.03 -10.64
N ARG A 326 16.71 78.24 -9.78
CA ARG A 326 17.67 77.21 -9.36
C ARG A 326 17.29 76.49 -8.08
N ALA A 327 16.31 76.95 -7.32
CA ALA A 327 15.93 76.36 -6.03
C ALA A 327 15.36 74.93 -6.15
N ILE A 328 14.87 74.56 -7.33
CA ILE A 328 14.46 73.17 -7.66
C ILE A 328 15.66 72.23 -7.89
N ASP A 329 16.81 72.77 -8.32
CA ASP A 329 18.03 72.04 -8.68
C ASP A 329 19.16 72.18 -7.62
N ARG A 330 19.07 73.12 -6.66
CA ARG A 330 20.14 73.46 -5.69
C ARG A 330 19.65 73.91 -4.30
N ASP A 331 20.48 73.66 -3.29
CA ASP A 331 20.24 74.02 -1.89
C ASP A 331 20.17 75.56 -1.66
N PRO A 332 19.09 76.10 -1.05
CA PRO A 332 18.96 77.52 -0.75
C PRO A 332 20.06 78.12 0.14
N GLY A 333 20.70 77.32 1.01
CA GLY A 333 21.73 77.75 1.95
C GLY A 333 23.08 78.07 1.33
N MET A 334 23.30 77.71 0.06
CA MET A 334 24.59 77.87 -0.63
C MET A 334 24.78 79.22 -1.36
N GLU A 335 23.74 80.05 -1.49
CA GLU A 335 23.84 81.36 -2.17
C GLU A 335 23.95 82.55 -1.19
N ILE A 336 25.15 83.14 -1.15
CA ILE A 336 25.48 84.36 -0.41
C ILE A 336 25.09 85.59 -1.25
N SER A 337 24.27 86.50 -0.70
CA SER A 337 23.98 87.79 -1.37
C SER A 337 25.14 88.77 -1.22
N VAL A 338 25.50 89.45 -2.31
CA VAL A 338 26.64 90.38 -2.40
C VAL A 338 26.18 91.84 -2.59
N VAL A 339 24.88 92.10 -2.68
CA VAL A 339 24.33 93.45 -2.92
C VAL A 339 23.24 93.79 -1.90
N THR A 340 23.46 94.87 -1.15
CA THR A 340 22.41 95.68 -0.51
C THR A 340 22.77 97.15 -0.64
N ASN A 341 21.80 98.00 -1.00
CA ASN A 341 21.88 99.47 -1.02
C ASN A 341 23.12 100.10 -1.71
N GLY A 342 23.62 99.49 -2.79
CA GLY A 342 24.49 100.14 -3.78
C GLY A 342 25.90 100.56 -3.34
N VAL A 343 26.33 100.27 -2.11
CA VAL A 343 27.64 100.68 -1.58
C VAL A 343 28.53 99.46 -1.35
N GLN A 344 29.60 99.34 -2.16
CA GLN A 344 30.70 98.40 -1.87
C GLN A 344 31.47 98.84 -0.62
N LYS A 345 31.07 98.33 0.56
CA LYS A 345 31.96 98.32 1.72
C LYS A 345 33.11 97.34 1.43
N GLY A 346 34.32 97.86 1.27
CA GLY A 346 35.52 97.05 1.16
C GLY A 346 35.67 96.12 2.36
N ILE A 347 36.07 94.88 2.10
CA ILE A 347 36.25 93.83 3.13
C ILE A 347 37.29 94.32 4.14
N SER A 348 36.98 94.27 5.45
CA SER A 348 37.92 94.73 6.47
C SER A 348 39.17 93.84 6.50
N ARG A 349 40.33 94.43 6.78
CA ARG A 349 41.60 93.69 6.74
C ARG A 349 41.63 92.52 7.74
N GLU A 350 41.09 92.72 8.94
CA GLU A 350 40.91 91.66 9.94
C GLU A 350 39.98 90.53 9.46
N MET A 351 38.96 90.85 8.66
CA MET A 351 38.12 89.83 8.01
C MET A 351 38.90 89.10 6.91
N VAL A 352 39.69 89.79 6.09
CA VAL A 352 40.58 89.14 5.10
C VAL A 352 41.60 88.22 5.78
N ASP A 353 42.24 88.66 6.85
CA ASP A 353 43.28 87.90 7.55
C ASP A 353 42.68 86.70 8.33
N SER A 354 41.48 86.84 8.92
CA SER A 354 40.76 85.71 9.51
C SER A 354 40.17 84.72 8.48
N LEU A 355 39.75 85.21 7.30
CA LEU A 355 39.36 84.35 6.18
C LEU A 355 40.57 83.60 5.59
N ARG A 356 41.76 84.19 5.57
CA ARG A 356 43.01 83.53 5.18
C ARG A 356 43.39 82.41 6.15
N ALA A 357 43.38 82.69 7.46
CA ALA A 357 43.64 81.66 8.47
C ALA A 357 42.64 80.48 8.36
N ARG A 358 41.36 80.77 8.12
CA ARG A 358 40.33 79.74 7.84
C ARG A 358 40.52 79.04 6.50
N LEU A 359 41.07 79.70 5.48
CA LEU A 359 41.38 79.06 4.21
C LEU A 359 42.52 78.05 4.40
N GLU A 360 43.59 78.47 5.08
CA GLU A 360 44.79 77.66 5.36
C GLU A 360 44.47 76.46 6.27
N GLU A 361 43.63 76.64 7.30
CA GLU A 361 43.04 75.56 8.11
C GLU A 361 42.24 74.56 7.26
N LYS A 362 41.46 75.06 6.27
CA LYS A 362 40.65 74.22 5.39
C LYS A 362 41.46 73.57 4.28
N GLU A 363 42.56 74.17 3.82
CA GLU A 363 43.49 73.58 2.86
C GLU A 363 44.28 72.42 3.52
N GLN A 364 44.70 72.56 4.78
CA GLN A 364 45.29 71.46 5.55
C GLN A 364 44.30 70.31 5.76
N ALA A 365 43.09 70.60 6.26
CA ALA A 365 42.06 69.56 6.46
C ALA A 365 41.61 68.90 5.14
N LEU A 366 41.62 69.65 4.02
CA LEU A 366 41.35 69.09 2.69
C LEU A 366 42.47 68.15 2.24
N GLN A 367 43.74 68.51 2.49
CA GLN A 367 44.89 67.68 2.15
C GLN A 367 44.89 66.37 2.95
N GLU A 368 44.62 66.42 4.27
CA GLU A 368 44.49 65.22 5.11
C GLU A 368 43.39 64.27 4.58
N VAL A 369 42.21 64.80 4.25
CA VAL A 369 41.09 64.01 3.67
C VAL A 369 41.42 63.48 2.26
N VAL A 370 42.22 64.19 1.47
CA VAL A 370 42.72 63.69 0.18
C VAL A 370 43.68 62.53 0.39
N ASP A 371 44.63 62.64 1.32
CA ASP A 371 45.61 61.60 1.60
C ASP A 371 44.95 60.35 2.21
N GLU A 372 44.02 60.50 3.16
CA GLU A 372 43.18 59.41 3.66
C GLU A 372 42.38 58.73 2.53
N LYS A 373 41.79 59.52 1.62
CA LYS A 373 41.06 58.99 0.46
C LYS A 373 41.96 58.18 -0.48
N THR A 374 43.21 58.61 -0.72
CA THR A 374 44.14 57.79 -1.53
C THR A 374 44.53 56.49 -0.82
N SER A 375 44.75 56.54 0.49
CA SER A 375 45.04 55.37 1.34
C SER A 375 43.88 54.36 1.33
N LEU A 376 42.64 54.83 1.50
CA LEU A 376 41.44 54.00 1.42
C LEU A 376 41.23 53.42 0.01
N HIS A 377 41.49 54.19 -1.04
CA HIS A 377 41.38 53.70 -2.42
C HIS A 377 42.43 52.62 -2.72
N ALA A 378 43.65 52.73 -2.20
CA ALA A 378 44.68 51.71 -2.31
C ALA A 378 44.31 50.41 -1.54
N LYS A 379 43.72 50.54 -0.33
CA LYS A 379 43.21 49.38 0.43
C LYS A 379 42.07 48.67 -0.30
N LEU A 380 41.09 49.42 -0.79
CA LEU A 380 39.98 48.89 -1.58
C LEU A 380 40.48 48.16 -2.83
N GLY A 381 41.47 48.73 -3.53
CA GLY A 381 42.12 48.09 -4.68
C GLY A 381 42.89 46.81 -4.32
N HIS A 382 43.41 46.69 -3.09
CA HIS A 382 44.02 45.44 -2.60
C HIS A 382 42.95 44.39 -2.29
N GLU A 383 41.92 44.74 -1.52
CA GLU A 383 40.80 43.86 -1.16
C GLU A 383 40.04 43.34 -2.38
N GLN A 384 39.79 44.19 -3.39
CA GLN A 384 39.19 43.77 -4.66
C GLN A 384 40.07 42.77 -5.43
N ASN A 385 41.39 42.88 -5.37
CA ASN A 385 42.30 41.91 -6.00
C ASN A 385 42.38 40.59 -5.21
N GLU A 386 42.37 40.62 -3.88
CA GLU A 386 42.27 39.39 -3.06
C GLU A 386 40.94 38.67 -3.29
N LEU A 387 39.82 39.40 -3.31
CA LEU A 387 38.50 38.85 -3.62
C LEU A 387 38.48 38.21 -5.02
N ARG A 388 39.05 38.88 -6.03
CA ARG A 388 39.10 38.33 -7.40
C ARG A 388 39.92 37.03 -7.48
N LYS A 389 41.10 36.98 -6.84
CA LYS A 389 41.89 35.74 -6.73
C LYS A 389 41.10 34.62 -6.04
N SER A 390 40.37 34.96 -4.97
CA SER A 390 39.56 33.98 -4.24
C SER A 390 38.40 33.46 -5.09
N GLN A 391 37.74 34.32 -5.87
CA GLN A 391 36.72 33.91 -6.83
C GLN A 391 37.31 33.04 -7.96
N GLU A 392 38.49 33.38 -8.47
CA GLU A 392 39.23 32.57 -9.46
C GLU A 392 39.57 31.17 -8.92
N THR A 393 40.00 31.05 -7.66
CA THR A 393 40.29 29.73 -7.05
C THR A 393 39.04 28.92 -6.75
N TYR A 394 37.96 29.53 -6.24
CA TYR A 394 36.69 28.82 -6.05
C TYR A 394 36.07 28.36 -7.37
N ALA A 395 36.12 29.17 -8.43
CA ALA A 395 35.66 28.78 -9.76
C ALA A 395 36.45 27.57 -10.31
N ALA A 396 37.77 27.55 -10.11
CA ALA A 396 38.61 26.42 -10.51
C ALA A 396 38.29 25.13 -9.72
N GLU A 397 38.01 25.22 -8.42
CA GLU A 397 37.65 24.05 -7.60
C GLU A 397 36.24 23.54 -7.90
N ILE A 398 35.27 24.43 -8.13
CA ILE A 398 33.92 24.07 -8.61
C ILE A 398 34.01 23.34 -9.96
N ALA A 399 34.90 23.78 -10.86
CA ALA A 399 35.12 23.10 -12.14
C ALA A 399 35.73 21.69 -11.96
N ARG A 400 36.63 21.49 -10.99
CA ARG A 400 37.14 20.15 -10.62
C ARG A 400 36.03 19.26 -10.06
N ILE A 401 35.27 19.75 -9.08
CA ILE A 401 34.20 19.00 -8.43
C ILE A 401 33.15 18.56 -9.45
N LYS A 402 32.75 19.45 -10.37
CA LYS A 402 31.88 19.10 -11.49
C LYS A 402 32.48 17.99 -12.36
N SER A 403 33.73 18.12 -12.80
CA SER A 403 34.43 17.10 -13.61
C SER A 403 34.52 15.72 -12.92
N VAL A 404 34.71 15.70 -11.60
CA VAL A 404 34.73 14.46 -10.79
C VAL A 404 33.33 13.85 -10.66
N ASN A 405 32.30 14.66 -10.39
CA ASN A 405 30.91 14.20 -10.32
C ASN A 405 30.42 13.65 -11.66
N ASP A 406 30.71 14.36 -12.75
CA ASP A 406 30.50 13.94 -14.15
C ASP A 406 31.12 12.55 -14.43
N ALA A 407 32.35 12.31 -13.98
CA ALA A 407 33.03 11.03 -14.15
C ALA A 407 32.40 9.92 -13.29
N LEU A 408 32.02 10.24 -12.04
CA LEU A 408 31.36 9.30 -11.13
C LEU A 408 29.96 8.91 -11.61
N GLN A 409 29.19 9.85 -12.15
CA GLN A 409 27.87 9.60 -12.76
C GLN A 409 27.97 8.66 -13.96
N ARG A 410 28.94 8.87 -14.87
CA ARG A 410 29.19 7.97 -16.00
C ARG A 410 29.56 6.55 -15.53
N HIS A 411 30.44 6.42 -14.54
CA HIS A 411 30.79 5.12 -13.96
C HIS A 411 29.58 4.43 -13.31
N HIS A 412 28.73 5.19 -12.61
CA HIS A 412 27.50 4.66 -12.01
C HIS A 412 26.50 4.19 -13.08
N GLU A 413 26.31 4.96 -14.16
CA GLU A 413 25.52 4.53 -15.31
C GLU A 413 26.05 3.24 -15.95
N GLU A 414 27.36 3.10 -16.10
CA GLU A 414 28.00 1.88 -16.64
C GLU A 414 27.84 0.68 -15.68
N ASP A 415 27.99 0.89 -14.37
CA ASP A 415 27.71 -0.12 -13.35
C ASP A 415 26.25 -0.57 -13.36
N VAL A 416 25.29 0.36 -13.46
CA VAL A 416 23.85 0.06 -13.56
C VAL A 416 23.56 -0.75 -14.82
N LYS A 417 24.01 -0.30 -16.00
CA LYS A 417 23.84 -1.04 -17.27
C LYS A 417 24.48 -2.44 -17.22
N ARG A 418 25.60 -2.59 -16.50
CA ARG A 418 26.23 -3.90 -16.25
C ARG A 418 25.40 -4.79 -15.31
N ILE A 419 24.81 -4.22 -14.27
CA ILE A 419 23.93 -4.95 -13.34
C ILE A 419 22.63 -5.38 -14.03
N GLU A 420 21.98 -4.48 -14.80
CA GLU A 420 20.77 -4.77 -15.57
C GLU A 420 20.99 -5.89 -16.59
N SER A 421 22.10 -5.85 -17.34
CA SER A 421 22.42 -6.89 -18.31
C SER A 421 22.75 -8.25 -17.65
N GLN A 422 23.40 -8.25 -16.49
CA GLN A 422 23.58 -9.46 -15.67
C GLN A 422 22.26 -9.99 -15.09
N HIS A 423 21.34 -9.11 -14.68
CA HIS A 423 20.02 -9.49 -14.18
C HIS A 423 19.19 -10.14 -15.29
N ARG A 424 19.08 -9.48 -16.45
CA ARG A 424 18.36 -10.00 -17.62
C ARG A 424 18.91 -11.35 -18.09
N ALA A 425 20.24 -11.51 -18.10
CA ALA A 425 20.87 -12.78 -18.45
C ALA A 425 20.54 -13.92 -17.46
N ARG A 426 20.38 -13.60 -16.15
CA ARG A 426 19.91 -14.56 -15.14
C ARG A 426 18.43 -14.86 -15.29
N GLU A 427 17.59 -13.87 -15.54
CA GLU A 427 16.15 -14.05 -15.79
C GLU A 427 15.92 -14.94 -17.02
N GLU A 428 16.62 -14.69 -18.13
CA GLU A 428 16.56 -15.57 -19.31
C GLU A 428 17.05 -16.99 -19.01
N ALA A 429 18.11 -17.16 -18.20
CA ALA A 429 18.59 -18.48 -17.82
C ALA A 429 17.59 -19.24 -16.93
N HIS A 430 17.00 -18.57 -15.93
CA HIS A 430 15.97 -19.15 -15.06
C HIS A 430 14.68 -19.46 -15.83
N GLN A 431 14.26 -18.60 -16.76
CA GLN A 431 13.11 -18.86 -17.62
C GLN A 431 13.33 -20.10 -18.50
N ARG A 432 14.51 -20.23 -19.14
CA ARG A 432 14.88 -21.42 -19.92
C ARG A 432 14.91 -22.69 -19.05
N GLN A 433 15.37 -22.59 -17.80
CA GLN A 433 15.35 -23.69 -16.84
C GLN A 433 13.92 -24.09 -16.43
N LEU A 434 13.05 -23.12 -16.15
CA LEU A 434 11.63 -23.35 -15.84
C LEU A 434 10.90 -24.01 -17.02
N ASP A 435 11.15 -23.57 -18.25
CA ASP A 435 10.49 -24.14 -19.43
C ASP A 435 11.03 -25.52 -19.80
N ALA A 436 12.31 -25.81 -19.49
CA ALA A 436 12.85 -27.18 -19.54
C ALA A 436 12.16 -28.09 -18.51
N LEU A 437 12.07 -27.67 -17.25
CA LEU A 437 11.40 -28.43 -16.17
C LEU A 437 9.91 -28.66 -16.46
N LYS A 438 9.18 -27.65 -16.97
CA LYS A 438 7.79 -27.82 -17.43
C LYS A 438 7.66 -28.87 -18.53
N LYS A 439 8.59 -28.87 -19.50
CA LYS A 439 8.60 -29.83 -20.62
C LYS A 439 8.95 -31.25 -20.19
N GLU A 440 9.77 -31.40 -19.15
CA GLU A 440 10.07 -32.70 -18.53
C GLU A 440 8.90 -33.21 -17.68
N ALA A 441 8.29 -32.35 -16.86
CA ALA A 441 7.07 -32.67 -16.10
C ALA A 441 5.89 -33.04 -17.01
N ALA A 442 5.71 -32.34 -18.13
CA ALA A 442 4.69 -32.68 -19.13
C ALA A 442 4.88 -34.08 -19.72
N LYS A 443 6.11 -34.44 -20.12
CA LYS A 443 6.44 -35.80 -20.58
C LYS A 443 6.18 -36.86 -19.52
N SER A 444 6.52 -36.58 -18.26
CA SER A 444 6.27 -37.48 -17.13
C SER A 444 4.77 -37.71 -16.93
N ALA A 445 3.97 -36.64 -16.96
CA ALA A 445 2.51 -36.74 -16.91
C ALA A 445 1.93 -37.50 -18.11
N GLU A 446 2.40 -37.25 -19.34
CA GLU A 446 1.98 -38.00 -20.53
C GLU A 446 2.30 -39.50 -20.42
N ALA A 447 3.46 -39.87 -19.88
CA ALA A 447 3.85 -41.26 -19.65
C ALA A 447 2.96 -41.92 -18.58
N ILE A 448 2.74 -41.26 -17.44
CA ILE A 448 1.84 -41.72 -16.37
C ILE A 448 0.41 -41.89 -16.91
N HIS A 449 -0.10 -40.94 -17.69
CA HIS A 449 -1.41 -41.06 -18.34
C HIS A 449 -1.45 -42.15 -19.43
N ALA A 450 -0.34 -42.51 -20.07
CA ALA A 450 -0.28 -43.65 -20.97
C ALA A 450 -0.31 -44.99 -20.19
N GLU A 451 0.44 -45.10 -19.09
CA GLU A 451 0.42 -46.28 -18.22
C GLU A 451 -0.97 -46.52 -17.62
N HIS A 452 -1.60 -45.49 -17.06
CA HIS A 452 -2.97 -45.59 -16.53
C HIS A 452 -3.97 -46.06 -17.59
N ARG A 453 -3.98 -45.47 -18.79
CA ARG A 453 -4.89 -45.89 -19.88
C ARG A 453 -4.65 -47.34 -20.33
N ASN A 454 -3.40 -47.79 -20.36
CA ASN A 454 -3.07 -49.19 -20.67
C ASN A 454 -3.62 -50.13 -19.59
N LYS A 455 -3.48 -49.75 -18.31
CA LYS A 455 -3.93 -50.55 -17.16
C LYS A 455 -5.44 -50.56 -16.99
N GLU A 456 -6.12 -49.46 -17.29
CA GLU A 456 -7.58 -49.39 -17.43
C GLU A 456 -8.07 -50.33 -18.55
N ALA A 457 -7.45 -50.29 -19.73
CA ALA A 457 -7.80 -51.17 -20.84
C ALA A 457 -7.54 -52.65 -20.54
N GLU A 458 -6.50 -52.98 -19.75
CA GLU A 458 -6.25 -54.34 -19.28
C GLU A 458 -7.29 -54.81 -18.25
N LEU A 459 -7.56 -54.02 -17.21
CA LEU A 459 -8.60 -54.31 -16.21
C LEU A 459 -9.97 -54.46 -16.87
N GLN A 460 -10.28 -53.65 -17.89
CA GLN A 460 -11.54 -53.74 -18.61
C GLN A 460 -11.64 -55.02 -19.47
N ARG A 461 -10.54 -55.49 -20.07
CA ARG A 461 -10.48 -56.82 -20.72
C ARG A 461 -10.66 -57.95 -19.71
N GLN A 462 -10.08 -57.86 -18.52
CA GLN A 462 -10.25 -58.84 -17.45
C GLN A 462 -11.71 -58.89 -16.97
N LEU A 463 -12.36 -57.74 -16.79
CA LEU A 463 -13.77 -57.64 -16.45
C LEU A 463 -14.68 -58.24 -17.53
N ASP A 464 -14.42 -57.97 -18.81
CA ASP A 464 -15.23 -58.52 -19.91
C ASP A 464 -14.98 -60.02 -20.14
N TYR A 465 -13.79 -60.54 -19.79
CA TYR A 465 -13.54 -61.98 -19.71
C TYR A 465 -14.35 -62.62 -18.58
N LEU A 466 -14.26 -62.09 -17.36
CA LEU A 466 -15.00 -62.60 -16.18
C LEU A 466 -16.52 -62.51 -16.35
N ARG A 467 -17.02 -61.49 -17.04
CA ARG A 467 -18.44 -61.40 -17.44
C ARG A 467 -18.83 -62.54 -18.37
N LYS A 468 -18.06 -62.81 -19.42
CA LYS A 468 -18.33 -63.91 -20.36
C LYS A 468 -18.28 -65.28 -19.69
N THR A 469 -17.31 -65.54 -18.81
CA THR A 469 -17.28 -66.81 -18.07
C THR A 469 -18.53 -66.95 -17.20
N ALA A 470 -18.86 -65.93 -16.40
CA ALA A 470 -20.05 -65.94 -15.55
C ALA A 470 -21.38 -66.06 -16.35
N GLU A 471 -21.48 -65.46 -17.54
CA GLU A 471 -22.63 -65.62 -18.43
C GLU A 471 -22.73 -67.07 -18.95
N THR A 472 -21.62 -67.68 -19.40
CA THR A 472 -21.64 -69.09 -19.85
C THR A 472 -21.90 -70.09 -18.72
N GLU A 473 -21.45 -69.81 -17.49
CA GLU A 473 -21.76 -70.61 -16.30
C GLU A 473 -23.23 -70.47 -15.90
N LYS A 474 -23.77 -69.26 -15.94
CA LYS A 474 -25.20 -69.00 -15.74
C LYS A 474 -26.05 -69.73 -16.77
N GLU A 475 -25.70 -69.70 -18.06
CA GLU A 475 -26.39 -70.48 -19.09
C GLU A 475 -26.31 -71.99 -18.83
N ARG A 476 -25.14 -72.52 -18.46
CA ARG A 476 -24.96 -73.93 -18.12
C ARG A 476 -25.84 -74.33 -16.91
N ALA A 477 -25.89 -73.49 -15.89
CA ALA A 477 -26.74 -73.70 -14.71
C ALA A 477 -28.24 -73.65 -15.07
N GLN A 478 -28.65 -72.68 -15.89
CA GLN A 478 -30.04 -72.58 -16.37
C GLN A 478 -30.45 -73.83 -17.16
N ARG A 479 -29.61 -74.32 -18.09
CA ARG A 479 -29.88 -75.55 -18.85
C ARG A 479 -29.96 -76.81 -17.97
N ARG A 480 -29.16 -76.89 -16.88
CA ARG A 480 -29.27 -77.96 -15.88
C ARG A 480 -30.62 -77.91 -15.16
N PHE A 481 -30.98 -76.75 -14.60
CA PHE A 481 -32.27 -76.58 -13.91
C PHE A 481 -33.48 -76.76 -14.84
N GLU A 482 -33.37 -76.47 -16.14
CA GLU A 482 -34.41 -76.76 -17.14
C GLU A 482 -34.54 -78.26 -17.42
N GLY A 483 -33.43 -79.00 -17.49
CA GLY A 483 -33.41 -80.46 -17.57
C GLY A 483 -34.04 -81.11 -16.33
N GLU A 484 -33.57 -80.75 -15.13
CA GLU A 484 -34.12 -81.23 -13.86
C GLU A 484 -35.63 -80.95 -13.74
N ARG A 485 -36.10 -79.78 -14.17
CA ARG A 485 -37.53 -79.45 -14.22
C ARG A 485 -38.30 -80.26 -15.26
N ALA A 486 -37.68 -80.65 -16.37
CA ALA A 486 -38.31 -81.53 -17.36
C ALA A 486 -38.45 -82.95 -16.83
N ASP A 487 -37.41 -83.49 -16.17
CA ASP A 487 -37.42 -84.82 -15.56
C ASP A 487 -38.42 -84.89 -14.39
N LEU A 488 -38.45 -83.89 -13.51
CA LEU A 488 -39.45 -83.77 -12.45
C LEU A 488 -40.88 -83.68 -13.00
N LYS A 489 -41.08 -82.98 -14.13
CA LYS A 489 -42.39 -82.95 -14.79
C LYS A 489 -42.77 -84.29 -15.43
N ALA A 490 -41.79 -85.06 -15.93
CA ALA A 490 -42.00 -86.39 -16.46
C ALA A 490 -42.29 -87.43 -15.36
N THR A 491 -41.69 -87.32 -14.17
CA THR A 491 -42.02 -88.19 -13.03
C THR A 491 -43.38 -87.87 -12.44
N ILE A 492 -43.75 -86.58 -12.32
CA ILE A 492 -45.12 -86.18 -11.93
C ILE A 492 -46.15 -86.79 -12.89
N ALA A 493 -45.97 -86.66 -14.21
CA ALA A 493 -46.90 -87.23 -15.19
C ALA A 493 -47.01 -88.78 -15.12
N ARG A 494 -45.94 -89.47 -14.71
CA ARG A 494 -45.98 -90.93 -14.45
C ARG A 494 -46.76 -91.27 -13.18
N LEU A 495 -46.64 -90.45 -12.12
CA LEU A 495 -47.39 -90.62 -10.89
C LEU A 495 -48.89 -90.34 -11.10
N GLU A 496 -49.25 -89.26 -11.79
CA GLU A 496 -50.64 -88.95 -12.18
C GLU A 496 -51.28 -90.10 -12.99
N ALA A 497 -50.52 -90.72 -13.91
CA ALA A 497 -50.99 -91.88 -14.66
C ALA A 497 -51.18 -93.14 -13.78
N ALA A 498 -50.31 -93.35 -12.79
CA ALA A 498 -50.44 -94.44 -11.82
C ALA A 498 -51.63 -94.24 -10.87
N GLU A 499 -51.87 -93.02 -10.40
CA GLU A 499 -53.04 -92.64 -9.59
C GLU A 499 -54.35 -92.81 -10.37
N ALA A 500 -54.37 -92.45 -11.65
CA ALA A 500 -55.53 -92.67 -12.51
C ALA A 500 -55.88 -94.16 -12.66
N GLU A 501 -54.87 -95.05 -12.68
CA GLU A 501 -55.07 -96.50 -12.80
C GLU A 501 -55.43 -97.15 -11.44
N THR A 502 -54.84 -96.73 -10.32
CA THR A 502 -55.28 -97.22 -8.99
C THR A 502 -56.72 -96.78 -8.69
N ALA A 503 -57.11 -95.56 -9.08
CA ALA A 503 -58.50 -95.10 -8.97
C ALA A 503 -59.47 -95.90 -9.87
N ARG A 504 -59.03 -96.41 -11.03
CA ARG A 504 -59.82 -97.35 -11.86
C ARG A 504 -59.99 -98.71 -11.17
N VAL A 505 -58.90 -99.26 -10.61
CA VAL A 505 -58.93 -100.53 -9.87
C VAL A 505 -59.83 -100.44 -8.62
N GLN A 506 -59.79 -99.32 -7.90
CA GLN A 506 -60.69 -99.07 -6.76
C GLN A 506 -62.16 -99.09 -7.19
N ARG A 507 -62.55 -98.31 -8.20
CA ARG A 507 -63.95 -98.30 -8.70
C ARG A 507 -64.42 -99.68 -9.17
N ARG A 508 -63.52 -100.49 -9.72
CA ARG A 508 -63.82 -101.86 -10.12
C ARG A 508 -64.07 -102.78 -8.92
N THR A 509 -63.20 -102.74 -7.90
CA THR A 509 -63.40 -103.56 -6.70
C THR A 509 -64.59 -103.08 -5.85
N GLU A 510 -64.93 -101.80 -5.89
CA GLU A 510 -66.18 -101.26 -5.32
C GLU A 510 -67.42 -101.79 -6.06
N ALA A 511 -67.41 -101.86 -7.39
CA ALA A 511 -68.50 -102.44 -8.18
C ALA A 511 -68.66 -103.95 -7.92
N GLU A 512 -67.54 -104.70 -7.93
CA GLU A 512 -67.52 -106.14 -7.63
C GLU A 512 -68.02 -106.42 -6.19
N LYS A 513 -67.70 -105.54 -5.23
CA LYS A 513 -68.23 -105.57 -3.86
C LYS A 513 -69.73 -105.29 -3.79
N ALA A 514 -70.24 -104.35 -4.59
CA ALA A 514 -71.68 -104.04 -4.64
C ALA A 514 -72.50 -105.21 -5.22
N ASP A 515 -72.02 -105.86 -6.29
CA ASP A 515 -72.66 -107.06 -6.85
C ASP A 515 -72.66 -108.23 -5.86
N LEU A 516 -71.57 -108.42 -5.10
CA LEU A 516 -71.52 -109.43 -4.03
C LEU A 516 -72.52 -109.14 -2.90
N GLN A 517 -72.73 -107.87 -2.52
CA GLN A 517 -73.79 -107.50 -1.57
C GLN A 517 -75.19 -107.77 -2.14
N ALA A 518 -75.44 -107.46 -3.41
CA ALA A 518 -76.71 -107.77 -4.07
C ALA A 518 -76.97 -109.30 -4.18
N HIS A 519 -75.91 -110.10 -4.33
CA HIS A 519 -76.00 -111.56 -4.29
C HIS A 519 -76.33 -112.11 -2.89
N LEU A 520 -75.72 -111.56 -1.84
CA LEU A 520 -76.05 -111.93 -0.46
C LEU A 520 -77.51 -111.62 -0.13
N SER A 521 -78.01 -110.42 -0.46
CA SER A 521 -79.41 -110.04 -0.21
C SER A 521 -80.43 -110.93 -0.96
N ARG A 522 -80.07 -111.50 -2.11
CA ARG A 522 -80.91 -112.51 -2.79
C ARG A 522 -80.90 -113.85 -2.07
N LEU A 523 -79.71 -114.33 -1.69
CA LEU A 523 -79.55 -115.59 -0.95
C LEU A 523 -80.31 -115.59 0.39
N GLU A 524 -80.35 -114.47 1.11
CA GLU A 524 -81.13 -114.33 2.35
C GLU A 524 -82.66 -114.48 2.12
N VAL A 525 -83.18 -113.94 1.02
CA VAL A 525 -84.61 -114.02 0.66
C VAL A 525 -85.02 -115.45 0.27
N ASP A 526 -84.15 -116.18 -0.42
CA ASP A 526 -84.39 -117.58 -0.75
C ASP A 526 -84.28 -118.49 0.48
N LEU A 527 -83.38 -118.18 1.42
CA LEU A 527 -83.24 -118.88 2.70
C LEU A 527 -84.51 -118.75 3.57
N MET A 528 -85.23 -117.62 3.50
CA MET A 528 -86.52 -117.44 4.19
C MET A 528 -87.67 -118.31 3.65
N LYS A 529 -87.59 -118.84 2.42
CA LYS A 529 -88.69 -119.62 1.80
C LYS A 529 -88.51 -121.13 1.83
N ALA A 530 -87.28 -121.62 2.03
CA ALA A 530 -86.93 -123.01 1.72
C ALA A 530 -86.67 -123.94 2.92
N ASN A 531 -86.95 -123.51 4.17
CA ASN A 531 -86.50 -124.25 5.36
C ASN A 531 -87.65 -124.70 6.30
N LYS A 532 -88.37 -125.77 5.91
CA LYS A 532 -89.32 -126.49 6.77
C LYS A 532 -89.12 -128.01 6.64
N ALA A 533 -88.44 -128.58 7.65
CA ALA A 533 -87.95 -129.96 7.75
C ALA A 533 -86.79 -130.30 6.77
N GLY A 534 -85.71 -130.98 7.18
CA GLY A 534 -85.23 -131.39 8.52
C GLY A 534 -83.89 -132.17 8.35
N LYS A 535 -82.80 -131.94 9.08
CA LYS A 535 -82.50 -131.96 10.55
C LYS A 535 -82.03 -133.35 11.04
N VAL A 536 -81.03 -133.37 11.95
CA VAL A 536 -80.28 -134.52 12.55
C VAL A 536 -79.16 -135.02 11.62
N ASN A 537 -77.88 -135.13 12.00
CA ASN A 537 -77.11 -134.70 13.20
C ASN A 537 -75.72 -134.13 12.72
N LYS A 538 -74.64 -133.78 13.44
CA LYS A 538 -73.95 -134.22 14.69
C LYS A 538 -73.35 -135.65 14.61
N GLU A 539 -72.25 -136.02 15.29
CA GLU A 539 -71.32 -135.39 16.27
C GLU A 539 -69.87 -135.71 15.82
N ASN A 540 -68.75 -135.13 16.33
CA ASN A 540 -68.43 -134.74 17.70
C ASN A 540 -67.33 -133.65 17.74
N ALA A 541 -67.05 -133.04 18.90
CA ALA A 541 -65.97 -132.05 19.06
C ALA A 541 -65.23 -132.20 20.39
N GLU A 542 -63.99 -132.69 20.37
CA GLU A 542 -63.16 -132.88 21.58
C GLU A 542 -61.66 -132.91 21.24
N ALA A 543 -61.14 -131.82 20.65
CA ALA A 543 -59.75 -131.71 20.19
C ALA A 543 -59.14 -130.30 20.33
N LEU A 544 -59.67 -129.46 21.23
CA LEU A 544 -59.32 -128.02 21.33
C LEU A 544 -58.64 -127.61 22.65
N GLN A 545 -58.04 -128.56 23.37
CA GLN A 545 -57.42 -128.33 24.68
C GLN A 545 -55.90 -128.57 24.72
N VAL A 546 -55.31 -129.12 23.66
CA VAL A 546 -53.84 -129.36 23.54
C VAL A 546 -53.13 -128.23 22.78
N THR A 547 -53.83 -127.54 21.88
CA THR A 547 -53.29 -126.45 21.04
C THR A 547 -53.18 -125.10 21.75
N LEU A 548 -53.53 -125.01 23.04
CA LEU A 548 -53.36 -123.79 23.85
C LEU A 548 -51.95 -123.70 24.44
N ASP A 549 -51.40 -124.79 24.96
CA ASP A 549 -50.07 -124.82 25.60
C ASP A 549 -48.93 -124.63 24.58
N GLU A 550 -49.15 -125.04 23.33
CA GLU A 550 -48.24 -124.78 22.20
C GLU A 550 -48.14 -123.30 21.77
N ASN A 551 -49.02 -122.42 22.26
CA ASN A 551 -48.98 -120.99 21.96
C ASN A 551 -48.36 -120.17 23.10
N ALA A 552 -48.49 -120.60 24.35
CA ALA A 552 -47.78 -119.99 25.49
C ALA A 552 -46.25 -120.06 25.31
N THR A 553 -45.74 -121.20 24.83
CA THR A 553 -44.31 -121.40 24.56
C THR A 553 -43.77 -120.55 23.40
N LYS A 554 -44.61 -120.19 22.42
CA LYS A 554 -44.22 -119.32 21.30
C LYS A 554 -44.20 -117.84 21.68
N LEU A 555 -45.01 -117.41 22.65
CA LEU A 555 -45.02 -116.03 23.15
C LEU A 555 -43.72 -115.69 23.91
N SER A 556 -43.27 -116.58 24.80
CA SER A 556 -41.99 -116.45 25.52
C SER A 556 -40.77 -116.35 24.58
N ALA A 557 -40.82 -117.03 23.42
CA ALA A 557 -39.78 -116.98 22.39
C ALA A 557 -39.80 -115.69 21.53
N ALA A 558 -40.83 -114.85 21.67
CA ALA A 558 -40.88 -113.50 21.09
C ALA A 558 -40.36 -112.44 22.08
N GLU A 559 -40.78 -112.51 23.35
CA GLU A 559 -40.34 -111.56 24.40
C GLU A 559 -38.83 -111.59 24.65
N SER A 560 -38.21 -112.78 24.59
CA SER A 560 -36.75 -112.94 24.68
C SER A 560 -35.99 -112.31 23.49
N LYS A 561 -36.60 -112.26 22.30
CA LYS A 561 -36.01 -111.59 21.12
C LYS A 561 -36.19 -110.07 21.14
N ALA A 562 -37.27 -109.58 21.76
CA ALA A 562 -37.45 -108.14 21.99
C ALA A 562 -36.35 -107.59 22.91
N LYS A 563 -36.11 -108.24 24.06
CA LYS A 563 -35.05 -107.82 25.00
C LYS A 563 -33.64 -107.86 24.41
N ALA A 564 -33.33 -108.90 23.63
CA ALA A 564 -32.04 -108.99 22.95
C ALA A 564 -31.80 -107.83 21.96
N ALA A 565 -32.85 -107.31 21.32
CA ALA A 565 -32.76 -106.14 20.44
C ALA A 565 -32.60 -104.83 21.24
N GLU A 566 -33.24 -104.71 22.40
CA GLU A 566 -33.08 -103.56 23.31
C GLU A 566 -31.64 -103.51 23.88
N GLU A 567 -31.08 -104.64 24.32
CA GLU A 567 -29.69 -104.73 24.77
C GLU A 567 -28.69 -104.39 23.65
N GLN A 568 -28.86 -104.93 22.43
CA GLN A 568 -28.00 -104.56 21.29
C GLN A 568 -28.11 -103.08 20.90
N THR A 569 -29.26 -102.45 21.08
CA THR A 569 -29.41 -101.00 20.84
C THR A 569 -28.64 -100.20 21.89
N SER A 570 -28.73 -100.60 23.17
CA SER A 570 -27.97 -99.97 24.27
C SER A 570 -26.46 -100.18 24.16
N GLU A 571 -26.00 -101.32 23.64
CA GLU A 571 -24.57 -101.55 23.36
C GLU A 571 -24.05 -100.68 22.20
N LEU A 572 -24.85 -100.48 21.15
CA LEU A 572 -24.47 -99.62 20.03
C LEU A 572 -24.44 -98.13 20.40
N GLU A 573 -25.37 -97.66 21.25
CA GLU A 573 -25.33 -96.29 21.78
C GLU A 573 -24.13 -96.05 22.72
N THR A 574 -23.75 -97.04 23.54
CA THR A 574 -22.54 -96.94 24.37
C THR A 574 -21.24 -97.05 23.55
N GLN A 575 -21.23 -97.82 22.45
CA GLN A 575 -20.10 -97.85 21.52
C GLN A 575 -19.97 -96.54 20.72
N LEU A 576 -21.07 -95.91 20.32
CA LEU A 576 -21.07 -94.59 19.67
C LEU A 576 -20.51 -93.51 20.60
N THR A 577 -20.97 -93.44 21.86
CA THR A 577 -20.45 -92.45 22.82
C THR A 577 -18.96 -92.68 23.14
N GLN A 578 -18.51 -93.94 23.24
CA GLN A 578 -17.07 -94.25 23.39
C GLN A 578 -16.25 -93.84 22.15
N ARG A 579 -16.78 -94.02 20.93
CA ARG A 579 -16.14 -93.56 19.68
C ARG A 579 -16.08 -92.04 19.59
N ASP A 580 -17.10 -91.32 20.04
CA ASP A 580 -17.07 -89.85 20.10
C ASP A 580 -16.09 -89.32 21.15
N ASP A 581 -15.96 -89.97 22.31
CA ASP A 581 -14.92 -89.63 23.30
C ASP A 581 -13.50 -89.92 22.77
N GLU A 582 -13.30 -91.03 22.05
CA GLU A 582 -12.03 -91.32 21.36
C GLU A 582 -11.74 -90.34 20.21
N LEU A 583 -12.74 -89.90 19.45
CA LEU A 583 -12.59 -88.85 18.42
C LEU A 583 -12.23 -87.50 19.04
N ASN A 584 -12.82 -87.15 20.19
CA ASN A 584 -12.46 -85.94 20.91
C ASN A 584 -11.09 -86.03 21.61
N LYS A 585 -10.67 -87.23 22.02
CA LYS A 585 -9.33 -87.48 22.57
C LYS A 585 -8.26 -87.40 21.48
N THR A 586 -8.44 -88.10 20.36
CA THR A 586 -7.53 -88.04 19.21
C THR A 586 -7.46 -86.63 18.60
N ARG A 587 -8.56 -85.87 18.53
CA ARG A 587 -8.51 -84.44 18.16
C ARG A 587 -7.66 -83.59 19.11
N LYS A 588 -7.71 -83.85 20.42
CA LYS A 588 -6.83 -83.18 21.40
C LYS A 588 -5.38 -83.59 21.26
N GLU A 589 -5.11 -84.86 20.96
CA GLU A 589 -3.74 -85.37 20.72
C GLU A 589 -3.15 -84.84 19.41
N ILE A 590 -3.95 -84.72 18.34
CA ILE A 590 -3.57 -84.03 17.09
C ILE A 590 -3.23 -82.57 17.38
N LYS A 591 -4.12 -81.82 18.04
CA LYS A 591 -3.89 -80.41 18.33
C LYS A 591 -2.66 -80.18 19.24
N LYS A 592 -2.44 -81.06 20.21
CA LYS A 592 -1.22 -81.07 21.04
C LYS A 592 0.02 -81.35 20.21
N LYS A 593 -0.04 -82.24 19.21
CA LYS A 593 1.06 -82.48 18.26
C LYS A 593 1.28 -81.34 17.27
N GLU A 594 0.26 -80.56 16.92
CA GLU A 594 0.43 -79.33 16.13
C GLU A 594 1.12 -78.23 16.96
N GLU A 595 0.74 -78.09 18.23
CA GLU A 595 1.37 -77.16 19.18
C GLU A 595 2.82 -77.59 19.52
N GLU A 596 3.09 -78.89 19.70
CA GLU A 596 4.44 -79.44 19.83
C GLU A 596 5.26 -79.29 18.54
N LYS A 597 4.66 -79.49 17.35
CA LYS A 597 5.34 -79.27 16.07
C LYS A 597 5.80 -77.81 15.93
N ALA A 598 4.94 -76.85 16.27
CA ALA A 598 5.29 -75.43 16.23
C ALA A 598 6.44 -75.08 17.20
N ALA A 599 6.47 -75.67 18.40
CA ALA A 599 7.61 -75.56 19.31
C ALA A 599 8.89 -76.13 18.68
N THR A 600 8.87 -77.38 18.21
CA THR A 600 10.06 -78.01 17.60
C THR A 600 10.56 -77.32 16.33
N GLN A 601 9.68 -76.65 15.57
CA GLN A 601 10.09 -75.83 14.41
C GLN A 601 10.86 -74.58 14.84
N THR A 602 10.46 -73.97 15.96
CA THR A 602 11.15 -72.80 16.54
C THR A 602 12.48 -73.21 17.17
N GLU A 603 12.50 -74.34 17.88
CA GLU A 603 13.73 -74.91 18.47
C GLU A 603 14.72 -75.38 17.38
N LEU A 604 14.25 -75.77 16.18
CA LEU A 604 15.12 -76.13 15.05
C LEU A 604 15.82 -74.90 14.43
N ASP A 605 15.13 -73.77 14.29
CA ASP A 605 15.73 -72.53 13.79
C ASP A 605 16.78 -71.97 14.79
N ASP A 606 16.51 -72.02 16.09
CA ASP A 606 17.49 -71.70 17.14
C ASP A 606 18.66 -72.70 17.15
N LEU A 607 18.41 -73.99 16.92
CA LEU A 607 19.47 -75.01 16.87
C LEU A 607 20.35 -74.87 15.61
N LEU A 608 19.80 -74.46 14.46
CA LEU A 608 20.58 -74.12 13.27
C LEU A 608 21.54 -72.93 13.52
N MET A 609 21.11 -71.95 14.33
CA MET A 609 21.97 -70.86 14.78
C MET A 609 23.14 -71.36 15.65
N VAL A 610 22.90 -72.39 16.47
CA VAL A 610 23.93 -73.05 17.29
C VAL A 610 24.81 -74.00 16.48
N PHE A 611 24.32 -74.60 15.39
CA PHE A 611 25.13 -75.45 14.51
C PHE A 611 26.21 -74.67 13.77
N GLY A 612 25.92 -73.47 13.24
CA GLY A 612 26.98 -72.61 12.66
C GLY A 612 28.05 -72.24 13.71
N ASP A 613 27.62 -71.99 14.95
CA ASP A 613 28.51 -71.74 16.09
C ASP A 613 29.29 -73.00 16.50
N LEU A 614 28.84 -74.20 16.15
CA LEU A 614 29.53 -75.48 16.37
C LEU A 614 30.48 -75.86 15.24
N GLU A 615 30.14 -75.61 13.98
CA GLU A 615 31.02 -75.87 12.83
C GLU A 615 32.31 -75.04 12.93
N GLU A 616 32.21 -73.76 13.29
CA GLU A 616 33.37 -72.88 13.52
C GLU A 616 34.24 -73.33 14.72
N LYS A 617 33.70 -74.17 15.61
CA LYS A 617 34.45 -74.85 16.69
C LYS A 617 34.99 -76.22 16.27
N VAL A 618 34.24 -76.99 15.49
CA VAL A 618 34.66 -78.29 14.94
C VAL A 618 35.82 -78.12 13.98
N GLU A 619 35.85 -77.08 13.16
CA GLU A 619 36.98 -76.81 12.27
C GLU A 619 38.26 -76.48 13.06
N LYS A 620 38.15 -75.64 14.12
CA LYS A 620 39.23 -75.36 15.07
C LYS A 620 39.68 -76.62 15.83
N TYR A 621 38.78 -77.57 16.11
CA TYR A 621 39.12 -78.86 16.72
C TYR A 621 39.73 -79.86 15.72
N LYS A 622 39.24 -79.97 14.47
CA LYS A 622 39.88 -80.76 13.40
C LYS A 622 41.30 -80.23 13.14
N GLN A 623 41.52 -78.91 13.23
CA GLN A 623 42.86 -78.29 13.15
C GLN A 623 43.74 -78.66 14.35
N ARG A 624 43.22 -78.54 15.58
CA ARG A 624 43.92 -78.88 16.83
C ARG A 624 44.19 -80.38 17.01
N LEU A 625 43.45 -81.25 16.33
CA LEU A 625 43.68 -82.70 16.27
C LEU A 625 44.77 -83.07 15.24
N ARG A 626 44.89 -82.33 14.14
CA ARG A 626 46.06 -82.42 13.23
C ARG A 626 47.35 -82.07 13.97
N ASP A 627 47.33 -81.03 14.81
CA ASP A 627 48.46 -80.65 15.69
C ASP A 627 48.83 -81.74 16.73
N LEU A 628 47.92 -82.69 17.01
CA LEU A 628 48.10 -83.79 17.97
C LEU A 628 48.37 -85.15 17.30
N ASN A 629 48.53 -85.17 15.97
CA ASN A 629 48.98 -86.33 15.20
C ASN A 629 48.08 -87.58 15.35
N GLN A 630 46.76 -87.37 15.49
CA GLN A 630 45.74 -88.43 15.53
C GLN A 630 44.90 -88.42 14.25
N THR A 631 44.64 -89.61 13.72
CA THR A 631 43.82 -89.81 12.51
C THR A 631 42.34 -89.56 12.80
N ILE A 632 41.74 -88.71 11.98
CA ILE A 632 40.28 -88.54 11.88
C ILE A 632 39.84 -89.41 10.70
N SER A 633 38.82 -90.24 10.89
CA SER A 633 38.14 -90.92 9.78
C SER A 633 36.98 -90.04 9.35
N ASP A 634 36.88 -89.78 8.05
CA ASP A 634 35.60 -89.53 7.40
C ASP A 634 35.15 -90.90 6.79
N ASP A 635 34.33 -90.89 5.74
CA ASP A 635 33.85 -92.01 4.90
C ASP A 635 32.77 -92.95 5.50
N GLU A 636 31.54 -92.81 4.97
CA GLU A 636 30.77 -93.90 4.35
C GLU A 636 29.80 -93.24 3.35
N ASP A 637 30.10 -93.38 2.04
CA ASP A 637 29.33 -92.88 0.90
C ASP A 637 28.31 -93.95 0.42
N ASP A 638 27.89 -93.86 -0.86
CA ASP A 638 27.22 -94.89 -1.67
C ASP A 638 25.72 -95.16 -1.37
N GLU A 639 24.82 -95.35 -2.34
CA GLU A 639 24.72 -95.01 -3.78
C GLU A 639 23.23 -95.29 -4.16
N ASP A 640 22.62 -94.42 -4.99
CA ASP A 640 21.81 -94.63 -6.24
C ASP A 640 21.03 -95.98 -6.48
N GLU A 641 20.15 -96.22 -7.46
CA GLU A 641 19.79 -95.61 -8.77
C GLU A 641 18.23 -95.53 -8.89
N GLU A 642 17.64 -94.51 -9.53
CA GLU A 642 17.11 -94.47 -10.93
C GLU A 642 16.16 -95.65 -11.30
N ASP A 643 14.84 -95.44 -11.50
CA ASP A 643 14.12 -95.09 -12.76
C ASP A 643 13.71 -96.38 -13.55
N ASP A 644 12.73 -96.46 -14.47
CA ASP A 644 11.73 -95.54 -15.08
C ASP A 644 10.55 -96.40 -15.64
N ASP A 645 9.38 -95.80 -15.97
CA ASP A 645 8.40 -96.18 -17.04
C ASP A 645 7.80 -97.63 -17.15
N GLU A 646 6.68 -97.96 -17.83
CA GLU A 646 5.51 -97.23 -18.43
C GLU A 646 4.29 -98.20 -18.59
N GLU A 647 3.15 -97.70 -19.10
CA GLU A 647 2.02 -98.36 -19.82
C GLU A 647 1.18 -99.52 -19.19
N ASP A 648 -0.05 -99.16 -18.81
CA ASP A 648 -1.37 -99.61 -19.34
C ASP A 648 -2.00 -101.04 -19.25
N ASP A 649 -3.34 -100.97 -19.16
CA ASP A 649 -4.43 -101.85 -19.64
C ASP A 649 -4.98 -103.13 -18.91
N GLU A 650 -6.30 -103.03 -18.68
CA GLU A 650 -7.42 -104.01 -18.75
C GLU A 650 -7.58 -105.27 -17.85
N VAL A 651 -8.74 -105.29 -17.15
CA VAL A 651 -9.71 -106.43 -16.97
C VAL A 651 -9.27 -107.61 -16.09
N ASP A 652 -9.96 -107.88 -14.96
CA ASP A 652 -11.34 -108.43 -14.89
C ASP A 652 -12.11 -108.00 -13.61
#